data_AF-A0A5C3EPJ8-F1
#
_entry.id   AF-A0A5C3EPJ8-F1
#
_cell.length_a   1.000
_cell.length_b   1.000
_cell.length_c   1.000
_cell.angle_alpha   90.00
_cell.angle_beta   90.00
_cell.angle_gamma   90.00
#
_symmetry.space_group_name_H-M   'P 1'
#
loop_
_entity.id
_entity.type
_entity.pdbx_description
1 polymer ?
#
loop_
_entity_poly.entity_id
_entity_poly.type
_entity_poly.pdbx_seq_one_letter_code
_entity_poly.pdbx_strand_id
1 'polypeptide(L)'
;MYCSAIASYLERLKASAGCFSSLPRGPASDIRSHHNGLCWKTVVYYLAAAIHSSSSRYVPHSLFDALDLCPESQLHMLAQQSKDATTQAPTRQTPAPSSSTTEAKKQQKPALPDLFTTPNLRTELLEFICDSAEALYRDMCTEYSSAMSQPEYMLQKAIKTHLTSQINRLETCVPNGFHQPFFFLALDECRSMATLLPVIRRIWFHARPQRSWILLIDTKLELARLTDDESARKSTRRTDRSSMQRLTQPFSTMPLDVNVDAETRQRIFAEHNTFTLEDLNRLLPKLGRPLWNDQHYHDQHGIINPQVVITKLVSPAYWTWNIHQKVPHRSIDKVNQNLLALASRRINLELTSRSSPRLWYHFVSTQIAQHLRFVGRIFPTSDSIISNTPSEPPLSAAVAWVFRCEPSNTLDKWQMVIQAITSAIETVGFDVGAQGEQGVALLCSMAIHLAAVDKFANNLSKSCLESSDVNDLYSALFGLVSVRDWLRNLISDIETLDSSPLSTPQEDNNQMQLESDKAASAAPDVARHLVERSDCAWLNFKHIVCLEEQLPIKDVMDPDYLAELWVRQAAAQGISNQPGWDLLIPVYESSTSAAPDDRSEAFDKSKLSYIAVQVKNCIKFPTEKLQEPVGPRLASSNLMQCLEIFVDLKGKARHTGPVLSQRQHPAPGSTAEAKQADTVSQLLRHHLLVTGMDAATFPILGQLVSPAKDQVCLLFGNTNSRDTIDFDRARAAYVRQQDLAHQVA
;
A
#
# COMPACT_ATOMS: atom_id res chain seq x y z
N MET A 1 -17.02 12.54 -24.37
CA MET A 1 -16.89 13.86 -25.04
C MET A 1 -15.83 14.76 -24.40
N TYR A 2 -15.91 15.07 -23.10
CA TYR A 2 -14.91 15.92 -22.41
C TYR A 2 -13.45 15.52 -22.71
N CYS A 3 -13.06 14.27 -22.48
CA CYS A 3 -11.69 13.78 -22.75
C CYS A 3 -11.27 14.00 -24.21
N SER A 4 -12.19 13.81 -25.16
CA SER A 4 -11.94 13.99 -26.59
C SER A 4 -11.71 15.45 -26.97
N ALA A 5 -12.50 16.36 -26.40
CA ALA A 5 -12.38 17.80 -26.64
C ALA A 5 -11.04 18.32 -26.07
N ILE A 6 -10.70 17.94 -24.84
CA ILE A 6 -9.44 18.34 -24.19
C ILE A 6 -8.23 17.77 -24.95
N ALA A 7 -8.26 16.47 -25.33
CA ALA A 7 -7.20 15.87 -26.13
C ALA A 7 -7.00 16.62 -27.46
N SER A 8 -8.09 17.00 -28.13
CA SER A 8 -8.03 17.75 -29.40
C SER A 8 -7.42 19.15 -29.24
N TYR A 9 -7.63 19.83 -28.10
CA TYR A 9 -6.94 21.10 -27.83
C TYR A 9 -5.46 20.88 -27.52
N LEU A 10 -5.12 19.89 -26.69
CA LEU A 10 -3.73 19.60 -26.34
C LEU A 10 -2.90 19.20 -27.56
N GLU A 11 -3.44 18.37 -28.45
CA GLU A 11 -2.80 18.00 -29.71
C GLU A 11 -2.55 19.24 -30.59
N ARG A 12 -3.56 20.12 -30.76
CA ARG A 12 -3.43 21.37 -31.53
C ARG A 12 -2.38 22.31 -30.93
N LEU A 13 -2.39 22.50 -29.62
CA LEU A 13 -1.42 23.36 -28.92
C LEU A 13 -0.01 22.77 -28.98
N LYS A 14 0.14 21.45 -28.79
CA LYS A 14 1.42 20.76 -28.89
C LYS A 14 2.02 20.90 -30.29
N ALA A 15 1.20 20.75 -31.33
CA ALA A 15 1.62 20.97 -32.72
C ALA A 15 2.01 22.44 -32.98
N SER A 16 1.23 23.37 -32.45
CA SER A 16 1.44 24.81 -32.62
C SER A 16 2.59 25.37 -31.77
N ALA A 17 3.02 24.66 -30.72
CA ALA A 17 4.11 25.11 -29.87
C ALA A 17 5.46 25.14 -30.58
N GLY A 18 5.66 24.31 -31.61
CA GLY A 18 6.93 24.20 -32.35
C GLY A 18 8.06 23.51 -31.58
N CYS A 19 7.83 23.08 -30.33
CA CYS A 19 8.86 22.54 -29.44
C CYS A 19 9.04 21.01 -29.50
N PHE A 20 8.11 20.28 -30.13
CA PHE A 20 8.02 18.82 -30.04
C PHE A 20 8.26 18.09 -31.37
N SER A 21 8.74 18.80 -32.40
CA SER A 21 9.01 18.24 -33.73
C SER A 21 10.37 17.53 -33.78
N SER A 22 10.36 16.25 -34.16
CA SER A 22 11.52 15.36 -34.25
C SER A 22 12.34 15.52 -35.54
N LEU A 23 12.51 16.74 -36.03
CA LEU A 23 13.37 16.99 -37.21
C LEU A 23 14.82 17.18 -36.74
N PRO A 24 15.79 16.41 -37.28
CA PRO A 24 17.20 16.66 -37.01
C PRO A 24 17.57 18.03 -37.61
N ARG A 25 17.74 19.04 -36.76
CA ARG A 25 18.35 20.30 -37.18
C ARG A 25 19.83 20.03 -37.47
N GLY A 26 20.29 20.55 -38.62
CA GLY A 26 21.60 20.28 -39.20
C GLY A 26 22.80 20.66 -38.30
N PRO A 27 24.03 20.40 -38.78
CA PRO A 27 25.23 20.22 -37.94
C PRO A 27 25.86 21.51 -37.40
N ALA A 28 25.09 22.59 -37.19
CA ALA A 28 25.64 23.89 -36.80
C ALA A 28 24.79 24.71 -35.79
N SER A 29 23.84 24.10 -35.09
CA SER A 29 23.19 24.76 -33.95
C SER A 29 23.55 24.04 -32.66
N ASP A 30 24.21 24.77 -31.76
CA ASP A 30 24.53 24.37 -30.40
C ASP A 30 23.40 23.58 -29.73
N ILE A 31 23.80 22.52 -29.02
CA ILE A 31 22.98 21.60 -28.27
C ILE A 31 22.28 22.37 -27.13
N ARG A 32 21.18 23.07 -27.41
CA ARG A 32 20.15 23.36 -26.42
C ARG A 32 19.15 22.23 -26.51
N SER A 33 19.33 21.21 -25.67
CA SER A 33 18.27 20.24 -25.42
C SER A 33 17.05 21.02 -24.96
N HIS A 34 16.00 21.07 -25.78
CA HIS A 34 14.75 21.68 -25.35
C HIS A 34 14.29 20.96 -24.09
N HIS A 35 14.09 21.70 -23.00
CA HIS A 35 13.60 21.10 -21.76
C HIS A 35 12.14 20.72 -22.00
N ASN A 36 11.88 19.47 -22.40
CA ASN A 36 10.55 18.93 -22.68
C ASN A 36 9.55 19.28 -21.56
N GLY A 37 10.05 19.27 -20.31
CA GLY A 37 9.53 19.92 -19.09
C GLY A 37 8.77 21.23 -19.33
N LEU A 38 9.54 22.25 -19.67
CA LEU A 38 9.11 23.63 -19.82
C LEU A 38 8.17 23.81 -21.02
N CYS A 39 8.43 23.11 -22.12
CA CYS A 39 7.59 23.13 -23.32
C CYS A 39 6.18 22.59 -23.03
N TRP A 40 6.08 21.48 -22.28
CA TRP A 40 4.79 20.87 -21.95
C TRP A 40 4.01 21.73 -20.96
N LYS A 41 4.69 22.28 -19.95
CA LYS A 41 4.13 23.26 -19.02
C LYS A 41 3.52 24.46 -19.76
N THR A 42 4.18 24.92 -20.82
CA THR A 42 3.69 26.03 -21.66
C THR A 42 2.40 25.65 -22.41
N VAL A 43 2.33 24.45 -22.99
CA VAL A 43 1.10 23.94 -23.64
C VAL A 43 -0.07 23.90 -22.66
N VAL A 44 0.14 23.32 -21.47
CA VAL A 44 -0.90 23.21 -20.44
C VAL A 44 -1.34 24.58 -19.94
N TYR A 45 -0.40 25.50 -19.76
CA TYR A 45 -0.70 26.88 -19.35
C TYR A 45 -1.63 27.58 -20.33
N TYR A 46 -1.32 27.58 -21.65
CA TYR A 46 -2.15 28.26 -22.63
C TYR A 46 -3.55 27.64 -22.77
N LEU A 47 -3.68 26.32 -22.59
CA LEU A 47 -5.00 25.69 -22.50
C LEU A 47 -5.78 26.19 -21.28
N ALA A 48 -5.15 26.19 -20.10
CA ALA A 48 -5.79 26.61 -18.86
C ALA A 48 -6.17 28.09 -18.89
N ALA A 49 -5.30 28.95 -19.43
CA ALA A 49 -5.54 30.37 -19.61
C ALA A 49 -6.68 30.66 -20.59
N ALA A 50 -6.80 29.90 -21.69
CA ALA A 50 -7.90 30.06 -22.64
C ALA A 50 -9.25 29.60 -22.06
N ILE A 51 -9.26 28.55 -21.23
CA ILE A 51 -10.48 28.06 -20.55
C ILE A 51 -10.84 28.96 -19.35
N HIS A 52 -9.89 29.68 -18.77
CA HIS A 52 -10.16 30.61 -17.68
C HIS A 52 -11.05 31.76 -18.17
N SER A 53 -12.19 31.95 -17.50
CA SER A 53 -13.07 33.09 -17.76
C SER A 53 -12.87 34.12 -16.66
N SER A 54 -12.66 35.38 -17.02
CA SER A 54 -12.56 36.50 -16.07
C SER A 54 -13.85 36.74 -15.26
N SER A 55 -14.98 36.12 -15.63
CA SER A 55 -16.22 36.12 -14.85
C SER A 55 -16.29 35.02 -13.77
N SER A 56 -15.33 34.09 -13.73
CA SER A 56 -15.25 33.02 -12.74
C SER A 56 -14.70 33.55 -11.40
N ARG A 57 -15.57 33.76 -10.41
CA ARG A 57 -15.18 34.05 -9.02
C ARG A 57 -14.45 32.90 -8.30
N TYR A 58 -14.35 31.73 -8.93
CA TYR A 58 -13.87 30.48 -8.31
C TYR A 58 -12.34 30.33 -8.24
N VAL A 59 -11.60 30.84 -9.24
CA VAL A 59 -10.14 30.71 -9.30
C VAL A 59 -9.56 32.08 -9.59
N PRO A 60 -9.01 32.79 -8.59
CA PRO A 60 -8.39 34.08 -8.80
C PRO A 60 -7.23 33.95 -9.81
N HIS A 61 -7.08 34.93 -10.69
CA HIS A 61 -6.04 34.91 -11.72
C HIS A 61 -4.63 34.85 -11.13
N SER A 62 -4.46 35.29 -9.88
CA SER A 62 -3.21 35.18 -9.12
C SER A 62 -2.74 33.75 -8.87
N LEU A 63 -3.60 32.73 -9.00
CA LEU A 63 -3.17 31.32 -8.99
C LEU A 63 -2.50 30.88 -10.30
N PHE A 64 -2.55 31.72 -11.34
CA PHE A 64 -1.87 31.52 -12.62
C PHE A 64 -0.59 32.37 -12.75
N ASP A 65 -0.24 33.15 -11.72
CA ASP A 65 0.96 33.99 -11.72
C ASP A 65 2.18 33.25 -11.16
N ALA A 66 3.32 33.48 -11.82
CA ALA A 66 4.64 32.83 -11.68
C ALA A 66 4.79 31.49 -12.41
N LEU A 67 5.07 31.55 -13.73
CA LEU A 67 5.59 30.39 -14.46
C LEU A 67 6.75 30.81 -15.36
N ASP A 68 7.90 30.16 -15.18
CA ASP A 68 8.89 29.99 -16.24
C ASP A 68 8.21 29.25 -17.40
N LEU A 69 7.85 29.98 -18.45
CA LEU A 69 7.31 29.44 -19.71
C LEU A 69 8.46 29.29 -20.70
N CYS A 70 8.30 28.40 -21.68
CA CYS A 70 9.29 28.19 -22.71
C CYS A 70 9.35 29.40 -23.65
N PRO A 71 10.48 30.15 -23.70
CA PRO A 71 10.59 31.35 -24.53
C PRO A 71 10.55 31.02 -26.03
N GLU A 72 10.96 29.81 -26.39
CA GLU A 72 11.01 29.32 -27.78
C GLU A 72 9.63 28.85 -28.29
N SER A 73 8.60 28.79 -27.44
CA SER A 73 7.28 28.33 -27.84
C SER A 73 6.54 29.37 -28.67
N GLN A 74 6.00 29.00 -29.82
CA GLN A 74 5.24 29.92 -30.67
C GLN A 74 3.84 30.29 -30.12
N LEU A 75 3.42 29.66 -29.02
CA LEU A 75 2.08 29.86 -28.45
C LEU A 75 1.85 31.29 -27.93
N HIS A 76 2.91 31.99 -27.49
CA HIS A 76 2.79 33.36 -27.03
C HIS A 76 2.37 34.33 -28.15
N MET A 77 2.91 34.14 -29.37
CA MET A 77 2.52 34.96 -30.52
C MET A 77 1.07 34.69 -30.95
N LEU A 78 0.65 33.42 -30.97
CA LEU A 78 -0.72 33.04 -31.32
C LEU A 78 -1.74 33.63 -30.33
N ALA A 79 -1.43 33.59 -29.03
CA ALA A 79 -2.28 34.18 -28.00
C ALA A 79 -2.34 35.72 -28.06
N GLN A 80 -1.25 36.39 -28.46
CA GLN A 80 -1.22 37.84 -28.64
C GLN A 80 -1.99 38.28 -29.90
N GLN A 81 -1.79 37.61 -31.04
CA GLN A 81 -2.48 37.91 -32.29
C GLN A 81 -4.01 37.82 -32.17
N SER A 82 -4.52 36.89 -31.36
CA SER A 82 -5.96 36.78 -31.07
C SER A 82 -6.48 37.94 -30.21
N LYS A 83 -5.71 38.38 -29.18
CA LYS A 83 -6.09 39.53 -28.35
C LYS A 83 -6.20 40.81 -29.18
N ASP A 84 -5.29 40.99 -30.14
CA ASP A 84 -5.29 42.15 -31.03
C ASP A 84 -6.45 42.09 -32.05
N ALA A 85 -6.76 40.90 -32.60
CA ALA A 85 -7.89 40.70 -33.51
C ALA A 85 -9.26 40.91 -32.83
N THR A 86 -9.38 40.59 -31.54
CA THR A 86 -10.63 40.80 -30.77
C THR A 86 -10.83 42.27 -30.39
N THR A 87 -9.76 43.09 -30.42
CA THR A 87 -9.81 44.52 -30.09
C THR A 87 -10.16 45.39 -31.31
N GLN A 88 -9.97 44.88 -32.53
CA GLN A 88 -10.45 45.53 -33.77
C GLN A 88 -11.85 45.02 -34.16
N ALA A 89 -12.88 45.57 -33.52
CA ALA A 89 -14.25 45.37 -33.98
C ALA A 89 -14.43 45.95 -35.41
N PRO A 90 -14.94 45.19 -36.40
CA PRO A 90 -15.39 45.78 -37.65
C PRO A 90 -16.70 46.52 -37.37
N THR A 91 -16.72 47.81 -37.73
CA THR A 91 -17.87 48.69 -37.73
C THR A 91 -19.08 48.01 -38.37
N ARG A 92 -20.19 47.95 -37.61
CA ARG A 92 -21.53 47.54 -38.07
C ARG A 92 -21.82 48.11 -39.47
N GLN A 93 -21.84 47.25 -40.48
CA GLN A 93 -22.58 47.50 -41.72
C GLN A 93 -23.80 46.58 -41.74
N THR A 94 -24.96 47.21 -41.67
CA THR A 94 -26.29 46.60 -41.80
C THR A 94 -26.46 46.05 -43.22
N PRO A 95 -26.71 44.75 -43.43
CA PRO A 95 -27.16 44.27 -44.73
C PRO A 95 -28.69 44.45 -44.85
N ALA A 96 -29.11 45.03 -45.96
CA ALA A 96 -30.52 45.15 -46.36
C ALA A 96 -31.17 43.77 -46.59
N PRO A 97 -32.50 43.65 -46.50
CA PRO A 97 -33.19 42.36 -46.58
C PRO A 97 -33.32 41.93 -48.05
N SER A 98 -32.67 40.84 -48.42
CA SER A 98 -32.94 40.12 -49.67
C SER A 98 -33.62 38.79 -49.38
N SER A 99 -34.88 38.72 -49.77
CA SER A 99 -35.70 37.52 -49.90
C SER A 99 -35.06 36.48 -50.84
N SER A 100 -34.96 35.22 -50.41
CA SER A 100 -35.53 34.06 -51.12
C SER A 100 -35.01 32.72 -50.57
N THR A 101 -35.92 31.76 -50.59
CA THR A 101 -35.72 30.29 -50.71
C THR A 101 -35.16 29.51 -49.52
N THR A 102 -36.12 28.91 -48.82
CA THR A 102 -36.11 27.65 -48.09
C THR A 102 -35.32 26.56 -48.82
N GLU A 103 -34.07 26.31 -48.43
CA GLU A 103 -33.36 25.06 -48.74
C GLU A 103 -32.73 24.46 -47.48
N ALA A 104 -32.89 23.15 -47.38
CA ALA A 104 -32.51 22.22 -46.33
C ALA A 104 -31.35 22.63 -45.40
N LYS A 105 -31.67 22.84 -44.11
CA LYS A 105 -30.70 22.69 -43.00
C LYS A 105 -30.24 21.24 -42.94
N LYS A 106 -29.20 20.89 -43.70
CA LYS A 106 -28.33 19.76 -43.35
C LYS A 106 -27.80 20.04 -41.93
N GLN A 107 -28.07 19.14 -40.99
CA GLN A 107 -27.49 19.16 -39.65
C GLN A 107 -25.96 19.12 -39.79
N GLN A 108 -25.32 20.30 -39.83
CA GLN A 108 -23.88 20.40 -39.64
C GLN A 108 -23.61 19.98 -38.20
N LYS A 109 -22.82 18.90 -38.07
CA LYS A 109 -22.32 18.43 -36.79
C LYS A 109 -21.64 19.63 -36.09
N PRO A 110 -21.95 19.90 -34.80
CA PRO A 110 -21.35 21.03 -34.11
C PRO A 110 -19.82 20.92 -34.18
N ALA A 111 -19.15 22.03 -34.46
CA ALA A 111 -17.69 22.09 -34.53
C ALA A 111 -17.12 22.44 -33.15
N LEU A 112 -15.96 21.87 -32.83
CA LEU A 112 -15.26 22.20 -31.58
C LEU A 112 -14.89 23.70 -31.60
N PRO A 113 -15.21 24.48 -30.55
CA PRO A 113 -14.88 25.91 -30.52
C PRO A 113 -13.39 26.18 -30.76
N ASP A 114 -13.09 27.38 -31.29
CA ASP A 114 -11.71 27.78 -31.49
C ASP A 114 -11.12 28.30 -30.18
N LEU A 115 -9.91 27.82 -29.84
CA LEU A 115 -9.31 28.08 -28.54
C LEU A 115 -9.02 29.56 -28.31
N PHE A 116 -8.64 30.30 -29.35
CA PHE A 116 -8.16 31.68 -29.21
C PHE A 116 -9.17 32.70 -29.73
N THR A 117 -10.10 32.34 -30.61
CA THR A 117 -11.06 33.30 -31.17
C THR A 117 -12.45 33.23 -30.55
N THR A 118 -12.78 32.18 -29.79
CA THR A 118 -14.11 32.04 -29.18
C THR A 118 -14.20 32.84 -27.87
N PRO A 119 -15.07 33.87 -27.77
CA PRO A 119 -15.33 34.56 -26.52
C PRO A 119 -16.04 33.62 -25.53
N ASN A 120 -15.75 33.75 -24.23
CA ASN A 120 -16.31 32.86 -23.20
C ASN A 120 -16.11 31.36 -23.50
N LEU A 121 -14.94 30.99 -24.04
CA LEU A 121 -14.62 29.64 -24.49
C LEU A 121 -15.12 28.52 -23.57
N ARG A 122 -15.00 28.68 -22.24
CA ARG A 122 -15.46 27.68 -21.27
C ARG A 122 -16.95 27.34 -21.43
N THR A 123 -17.80 28.34 -21.58
CA THR A 123 -19.25 28.16 -21.72
C THR A 123 -19.55 27.44 -23.02
N GLU A 124 -19.03 27.97 -24.13
CA GLU A 124 -19.21 27.41 -25.48
C GLU A 124 -18.66 25.97 -25.58
N LEU A 125 -17.53 25.69 -24.92
CA LEU A 125 -16.97 24.35 -24.83
C LEU A 125 -17.88 23.40 -24.05
N LEU A 126 -18.45 23.84 -22.94
CA LEU A 126 -19.37 23.02 -22.15
C LEU A 126 -20.67 22.76 -22.92
N GLU A 127 -21.22 23.76 -23.61
CA GLU A 127 -22.38 23.60 -24.50
C GLU A 127 -22.08 22.61 -25.63
N PHE A 128 -20.96 22.78 -26.34
CA PHE A 128 -20.50 21.83 -27.35
C PHE A 128 -20.39 20.40 -26.81
N ILE A 129 -19.83 20.23 -25.60
CA ILE A 129 -19.69 18.92 -24.95
C ILE A 129 -21.06 18.32 -24.64
N CYS A 130 -21.99 19.10 -24.11
CA CYS A 130 -23.35 18.67 -23.79
C CYS A 130 -24.11 18.24 -25.06
N ASP A 131 -24.16 19.11 -26.08
CA ASP A 131 -24.85 18.84 -27.34
C ASP A 131 -24.27 17.60 -28.06
N SER A 132 -22.94 17.51 -28.09
CA SER A 132 -22.26 16.36 -28.69
C SER A 132 -22.47 15.08 -27.88
N ALA A 133 -22.60 15.18 -26.55
CA ALA A 133 -22.89 14.03 -25.70
C ALA A 133 -24.33 13.54 -25.90
N GLU A 134 -25.30 14.43 -26.09
CA GLU A 134 -26.68 14.07 -26.42
C GLU A 134 -26.79 13.41 -27.80
N ALA A 135 -26.06 13.92 -28.80
CA ALA A 135 -25.98 13.29 -30.10
C ALA A 135 -25.36 11.88 -30.01
N LEU A 136 -24.21 11.76 -29.33
CA LEU A 136 -23.56 10.48 -29.11
C LEU A 136 -24.45 9.50 -28.35
N TYR A 137 -25.20 9.97 -27.35
CA TYR A 137 -26.15 9.14 -26.61
C TYR A 137 -27.23 8.57 -27.53
N ARG A 138 -27.80 9.38 -28.42
CA ARG A 138 -28.78 8.91 -29.43
C ARG A 138 -28.17 7.88 -30.38
N ASP A 139 -26.93 8.09 -30.82
CA ASP A 139 -26.22 7.13 -31.67
C ASP A 139 -25.99 5.80 -30.93
N MET A 140 -25.54 5.86 -29.68
CA MET A 140 -25.34 4.69 -28.82
C MET A 140 -26.64 3.93 -28.57
N CYS A 141 -27.75 4.62 -28.29
CA CYS A 141 -29.06 3.98 -28.13
C CYS A 141 -29.45 3.19 -29.39
N THR A 142 -29.12 3.72 -30.57
CA THR A 142 -29.38 3.04 -31.85
C THR A 142 -28.45 1.84 -32.04
N GLU A 143 -27.14 2.04 -31.88
CA GLU A 143 -26.09 1.02 -32.08
C GLU A 143 -26.27 -0.19 -31.15
N TYR A 144 -26.58 0.06 -29.88
CA TYR A 144 -26.66 -0.98 -28.85
C TYR A 144 -28.08 -1.50 -28.59
N SER A 145 -29.07 -1.05 -29.38
CA SER A 145 -30.48 -1.45 -29.24
C SER A 145 -30.69 -2.97 -29.25
N SER A 146 -29.98 -3.69 -30.14
CA SER A 146 -30.04 -5.15 -30.26
C SER A 146 -29.24 -5.90 -29.18
N ALA A 147 -28.24 -5.24 -28.58
CA ALA A 147 -27.36 -5.80 -27.57
C ALA A 147 -27.90 -5.61 -26.14
N MET A 148 -29.08 -5.00 -25.97
CA MET A 148 -29.72 -4.83 -24.65
C MET A 148 -30.07 -6.17 -23.97
N SER A 149 -30.14 -7.27 -24.73
CA SER A 149 -30.31 -8.63 -24.21
C SER A 149 -29.05 -9.19 -23.52
N GLN A 150 -27.88 -8.58 -23.72
CA GLN A 150 -26.60 -8.96 -23.13
C GLN A 150 -25.89 -7.74 -22.50
N PRO A 151 -26.40 -7.25 -21.34
CA PRO A 151 -26.01 -5.96 -20.78
C PRO A 151 -24.52 -5.85 -20.39
N GLU A 152 -23.88 -6.94 -19.97
CA GLU A 152 -22.46 -6.92 -19.60
C GLU A 152 -21.54 -6.72 -20.81
N TYR A 153 -21.79 -7.46 -21.88
CA TYR A 153 -21.04 -7.34 -23.13
C TYR A 153 -21.25 -5.95 -23.75
N MET A 154 -22.49 -5.46 -23.74
CA MET A 154 -22.83 -4.12 -24.21
C MET A 154 -22.09 -3.04 -23.41
N LEU A 155 -22.08 -3.12 -22.08
CA LEU A 155 -21.38 -2.16 -21.23
C LEU A 155 -19.87 -2.17 -21.49
N GLN A 156 -19.23 -3.33 -21.53
CA GLN A 156 -17.79 -3.44 -21.80
C GLN A 156 -17.44 -2.89 -23.18
N LYS A 157 -18.24 -3.22 -24.21
CA LYS A 157 -18.05 -2.73 -25.57
C LYS A 157 -18.20 -1.20 -25.62
N ALA A 158 -19.26 -0.65 -25.03
CA ALA A 158 -19.50 0.80 -25.00
C ALA A 158 -18.36 1.56 -24.29
N ILE A 159 -17.89 1.05 -23.14
CA ILE A 159 -16.77 1.66 -22.40
C ILE A 159 -15.48 1.60 -23.21
N LYS A 160 -15.19 0.46 -23.85
CA LYS A 160 -13.99 0.30 -24.68
C LYS A 160 -14.02 1.26 -25.87
N THR A 161 -15.14 1.33 -26.58
CA THR A 161 -15.31 2.13 -27.80
C THR A 161 -15.32 3.63 -27.50
N HIS A 162 -16.13 4.09 -26.55
CA HIS A 162 -16.44 5.52 -26.41
C HIS A 162 -15.66 6.24 -25.30
N LEU A 163 -15.17 5.51 -24.29
CA LEU A 163 -14.44 6.11 -23.17
C LEU A 163 -12.96 5.77 -23.18
N THR A 164 -12.61 4.47 -23.18
CA THR A 164 -11.23 3.98 -23.07
C THR A 164 -10.35 4.55 -24.20
N SER A 165 -10.85 4.52 -25.44
CA SER A 165 -10.16 5.11 -26.59
C SER A 165 -9.87 6.61 -26.41
N GLN A 166 -10.80 7.36 -25.82
CA GLN A 166 -10.64 8.81 -25.63
C GLN A 166 -9.74 9.15 -24.45
N ILE A 167 -9.75 8.33 -23.38
CA ILE A 167 -8.80 8.43 -22.26
C ILE A 167 -7.39 8.17 -22.78
N ASN A 168 -7.18 7.08 -23.53
CA ASN A 168 -5.87 6.75 -24.07
C ASN A 168 -5.33 7.88 -24.96
N ARG A 169 -6.19 8.48 -25.80
CA ARG A 169 -5.82 9.63 -26.63
C ARG A 169 -5.44 10.87 -25.80
N LEU A 170 -6.12 11.11 -24.69
CA LEU A 170 -5.75 12.18 -23.77
C LEU A 170 -4.40 11.90 -23.09
N GLU A 171 -4.20 10.68 -22.60
CA GLU A 171 -2.98 10.27 -21.89
C GLU A 171 -1.73 10.29 -22.79
N THR A 172 -1.88 9.98 -24.09
CA THR A 172 -0.79 10.03 -25.07
C THR A 172 -0.41 11.45 -25.50
N CYS A 173 -1.18 12.48 -25.13
CA CYS A 173 -0.80 13.87 -25.41
C CYS A 173 0.52 14.24 -24.69
N VAL A 174 0.77 13.63 -23.52
CA VAL A 174 1.97 13.82 -22.71
C VAL A 174 3.23 13.35 -23.46
N PRO A 175 4.32 14.15 -23.50
CA PRO A 175 5.59 13.73 -24.08
C PRO A 175 6.27 12.56 -23.34
N ASN A 176 6.98 11.70 -24.08
CA ASN A 176 7.77 10.61 -23.51
C ASN A 176 8.88 11.15 -22.58
N GLY A 177 9.15 10.45 -21.47
CA GLY A 177 10.15 10.87 -20.46
C GLY A 177 9.58 11.72 -19.31
N PHE A 178 8.28 12.04 -19.33
CA PHE A 178 7.60 12.61 -18.17
C PHE A 178 7.01 11.50 -17.29
N HIS A 179 7.50 11.41 -16.05
CA HIS A 179 7.03 10.40 -15.09
C HIS A 179 5.78 10.80 -14.27
N GLN A 180 5.19 12.00 -14.45
CA GLN A 180 4.20 12.51 -13.48
C GLN A 180 3.02 13.42 -13.93
N PRO A 181 2.67 13.66 -15.21
CA PRO A 181 1.48 14.46 -15.49
C PRO A 181 0.23 13.61 -15.29
N PHE A 182 -0.51 13.93 -14.22
CA PHE A 182 -1.84 13.43 -13.95
C PHE A 182 -2.88 14.38 -14.56
N PHE A 183 -3.82 13.84 -15.33
CA PHE A 183 -4.99 14.61 -15.75
C PHE A 183 -6.06 14.51 -14.67
N PHE A 184 -6.55 15.64 -14.15
CA PHE A 184 -7.63 15.66 -13.18
C PHE A 184 -8.91 16.24 -13.80
N LEU A 185 -10.00 15.48 -13.71
CA LEU A 185 -11.36 16.00 -13.89
C LEU A 185 -11.96 16.20 -12.50
N ALA A 186 -12.00 17.45 -12.03
CA ALA A 186 -12.65 17.79 -10.78
C ALA A 186 -14.15 18.01 -10.98
N LEU A 187 -14.97 17.27 -10.25
CA LEU A 187 -16.41 17.45 -10.14
C LEU A 187 -16.69 18.05 -8.75
N ASP A 188 -17.14 19.29 -8.72
CA ASP A 188 -17.54 19.97 -7.49
C ASP A 188 -19.02 19.74 -7.19
N GLU A 189 -19.42 19.91 -5.92
CA GLU A 189 -20.80 19.72 -5.44
C GLU A 189 -21.39 18.35 -5.81
N CYS A 190 -20.57 17.30 -5.72
CA CYS A 190 -20.91 15.94 -6.14
C CYS A 190 -22.19 15.36 -5.50
N ARG A 191 -22.61 15.85 -4.32
CA ARG A 191 -23.88 15.47 -3.69
C ARG A 191 -25.09 15.71 -4.58
N SER A 192 -25.09 16.74 -5.42
CA SER A 192 -26.17 16.99 -6.40
C SER A 192 -26.37 15.81 -7.37
N MET A 193 -25.33 15.00 -7.56
CA MET A 193 -25.29 13.83 -8.43
C MET A 193 -25.11 12.52 -7.65
N ALA A 194 -25.44 12.49 -6.34
CA ALA A 194 -25.16 11.36 -5.46
C ALA A 194 -25.63 9.99 -6.01
N THR A 195 -26.76 9.97 -6.72
CA THR A 195 -27.32 8.77 -7.37
C THR A 195 -26.52 8.30 -8.59
N LEU A 196 -25.79 9.20 -9.25
CA LEU A 196 -24.97 8.92 -10.43
C LEU A 196 -23.50 8.61 -10.09
N LEU A 197 -23.01 9.03 -8.92
CA LEU A 197 -21.62 8.78 -8.50
C LEU A 197 -21.21 7.30 -8.57
N PRO A 198 -22.04 6.32 -8.14
CA PRO A 198 -21.73 4.90 -8.34
C PRO A 198 -21.50 4.56 -9.82
N VAL A 199 -22.36 5.04 -10.71
CA VAL A 199 -22.30 4.76 -12.15
C VAL A 199 -21.05 5.37 -12.79
N ILE A 200 -20.76 6.64 -12.47
CA ILE A 200 -19.56 7.35 -12.94
C ILE A 200 -18.30 6.60 -12.51
N ARG A 201 -18.22 6.21 -11.23
CA ARG A 201 -17.11 5.39 -10.71
C ARG A 201 -17.00 4.08 -11.49
N ARG A 202 -18.09 3.32 -11.63
CA ARG A 202 -18.06 2.03 -12.33
C ARG A 202 -17.53 2.15 -13.77
N ILE A 203 -18.01 3.13 -14.51
CA ILE A 203 -17.61 3.38 -15.90
C ILE A 203 -16.12 3.76 -15.97
N TRP A 204 -15.67 4.67 -15.07
CA TRP A 204 -14.27 5.09 -15.01
C TRP A 204 -13.33 3.93 -14.64
N PHE A 205 -13.73 3.06 -13.70
CA PHE A 205 -12.95 1.89 -13.31
C PHE A 205 -12.76 0.91 -14.47
N HIS A 206 -13.84 0.59 -15.18
CA HIS A 206 -13.77 -0.31 -16.32
C HIS A 206 -12.94 0.26 -17.47
N ALA A 207 -12.85 1.57 -17.59
CA ALA A 207 -12.00 2.22 -18.60
C ALA A 207 -10.50 2.13 -18.27
N ARG A 208 -10.13 1.82 -17.02
CA ARG A 208 -8.74 1.62 -16.55
C ARG A 208 -7.76 2.70 -17.03
N PRO A 209 -8.00 3.99 -16.71
CA PRO A 209 -7.04 5.05 -17.03
C PRO A 209 -5.69 4.78 -16.37
N GLN A 210 -4.59 5.08 -17.06
CA GLN A 210 -3.25 4.89 -16.50
C GLN A 210 -2.78 6.13 -15.72
N ARG A 211 -3.20 7.32 -16.15
CA ARG A 211 -2.70 8.62 -15.68
C ARG A 211 -3.79 9.68 -15.54
N SER A 212 -5.07 9.32 -15.74
CA SER A 212 -6.22 10.21 -15.64
C SER A 212 -7.12 9.89 -14.44
N TRP A 213 -7.51 10.93 -13.72
CA TRP A 213 -8.17 10.86 -12.42
C TRP A 213 -9.43 11.73 -12.42
N ILE A 214 -10.48 11.25 -11.75
CA ILE A 214 -11.64 12.09 -11.40
C ILE A 214 -11.54 12.44 -9.93
N LEU A 215 -11.56 13.73 -9.61
CA LEU A 215 -11.64 14.23 -8.26
C LEU A 215 -13.10 14.58 -7.95
N LEU A 216 -13.67 13.92 -6.94
CA LEU A 216 -15.05 14.18 -6.51
C LEU A 216 -14.99 15.05 -5.25
N ILE A 217 -15.33 16.33 -5.39
CA ILE A 217 -15.23 17.33 -4.33
C ILE A 217 -16.62 17.57 -3.73
N ASP A 218 -16.68 17.58 -2.40
CA ASP A 218 -17.86 17.97 -1.63
C ASP A 218 -17.45 18.56 -0.28
N THR A 219 -18.19 19.55 0.22
CA THR A 219 -17.88 20.26 1.47
C THR A 219 -18.31 19.49 2.71
N LYS A 220 -19.14 18.45 2.57
CA LYS A 220 -19.54 17.54 3.65
C LYS A 220 -19.57 16.10 3.13
N LEU A 221 -18.41 15.43 3.14
CA LEU A 221 -18.29 14.04 2.69
C LEU A 221 -18.95 13.07 3.69
N GLU A 222 -20.28 12.97 3.66
CA GLU A 222 -20.93 11.65 3.76
C GLU A 222 -20.65 10.96 2.42
N LEU A 223 -19.44 10.42 2.25
CA LEU A 223 -19.07 9.62 1.08
C LEU A 223 -20.15 8.56 0.90
N ALA A 224 -20.94 8.77 -0.15
CA ALA A 224 -22.18 8.09 -0.50
C ALA A 224 -22.23 6.67 0.06
N ARG A 225 -23.32 6.36 0.80
CA ARG A 225 -23.74 4.99 1.07
C ARG A 225 -23.53 4.21 -0.22
N LEU A 226 -22.62 3.23 -0.17
CA LEU A 226 -22.24 2.47 -1.36
C LEU A 226 -23.45 1.79 -2.01
N THR A 227 -24.56 1.65 -1.27
CA THR A 227 -25.94 1.39 -1.73
C THR A 227 -26.97 1.99 -0.78
N ASP A 228 -28.17 2.33 -1.28
CA ASP A 228 -29.36 2.48 -0.44
C ASP A 228 -29.73 1.13 0.22
N ASP A 229 -30.18 1.12 1.48
CA ASP A 229 -30.63 -0.09 2.21
C ASP A 229 -31.70 -0.91 1.45
N GLU A 230 -32.48 -0.26 0.59
CA GLU A 230 -33.46 -0.86 -0.32
C GLU A 230 -32.81 -1.52 -1.55
N SER A 231 -31.72 -0.97 -2.07
CA SER A 231 -31.02 -1.46 -3.27
C SER A 231 -30.10 -2.64 -2.98
N ALA A 232 -29.47 -2.69 -1.80
CA ALA A 232 -28.80 -3.88 -1.30
C ALA A 232 -29.78 -5.05 -1.05
N ARG A 233 -31.04 -4.74 -0.67
CA ARG A 233 -32.13 -5.73 -0.51
C ARG A 233 -32.64 -6.28 -1.84
N LYS A 234 -32.60 -5.48 -2.92
CA LYS A 234 -32.98 -5.92 -4.27
C LYS A 234 -31.84 -6.65 -5.00
N SER A 235 -30.58 -6.28 -4.77
CA SER A 235 -29.41 -6.95 -5.36
C SER A 235 -29.11 -8.35 -4.80
N THR A 236 -29.49 -8.61 -3.54
CA THR A 236 -29.28 -9.92 -2.88
C THR A 236 -30.29 -11.00 -3.30
N ARG A 237 -31.36 -10.65 -4.01
CA ARG A 237 -32.30 -11.64 -4.58
C ARG A 237 -31.83 -12.05 -5.98
N ARG A 238 -30.98 -13.08 -6.03
CA ARG A 238 -30.56 -13.82 -7.25
C ARG A 238 -31.70 -14.53 -8.02
N THR A 239 -32.94 -14.09 -7.91
CA THR A 239 -34.08 -14.72 -8.59
C THR A 239 -34.97 -13.76 -9.38
N ASP A 240 -34.75 -12.44 -9.34
CA ASP A 240 -35.47 -11.54 -10.23
C ASP A 240 -34.61 -11.17 -11.45
N ARG A 241 -34.91 -11.81 -12.58
CA ARG A 241 -34.25 -11.60 -13.89
C ARG A 241 -34.30 -10.15 -14.39
N SER A 242 -34.99 -9.24 -13.68
CA SER A 242 -35.33 -7.90 -14.14
C SER A 242 -34.63 -6.75 -13.41
N SER A 243 -33.85 -6.98 -12.33
CA SER A 243 -33.20 -5.86 -11.60
C SER A 243 -31.72 -6.12 -11.24
N MET A 244 -30.82 -5.75 -12.14
CA MET A 244 -29.38 -5.70 -11.90
C MET A 244 -28.99 -4.40 -11.16
N GLN A 245 -29.13 -4.37 -9.84
CA GLN A 245 -28.46 -3.34 -9.03
C GLN A 245 -27.16 -3.94 -8.48
N ARG A 246 -26.01 -3.53 -9.02
CA ARG A 246 -24.68 -3.96 -8.57
C ARG A 246 -23.98 -2.84 -7.81
N LEU A 247 -23.46 -3.21 -6.66
CA LEU A 247 -22.62 -2.41 -5.79
C LEU A 247 -21.30 -2.03 -6.49
N THR A 248 -20.92 -0.77 -6.40
CA THR A 248 -19.78 -0.20 -7.15
C THR A 248 -18.51 -0.14 -6.32
N GLN A 249 -17.37 -0.44 -6.96
CA GLN A 249 -16.01 -0.17 -6.49
C GLN A 249 -15.86 1.28 -5.98
N PRO A 250 -15.50 1.53 -4.70
CA PRO A 250 -14.90 2.79 -4.29
C PRO A 250 -13.61 3.01 -5.07
N PHE A 251 -13.49 4.19 -5.64
CA PHE A 251 -12.22 4.76 -6.05
C PHE A 251 -11.53 5.27 -4.79
N SER A 252 -10.51 4.57 -4.32
CA SER A 252 -9.56 5.11 -3.37
C SER A 252 -8.14 4.85 -3.86
N THR A 253 -7.82 5.28 -5.07
CA THR A 253 -6.44 5.67 -5.32
C THR A 253 -6.38 7.11 -4.85
N MET A 254 -5.78 7.36 -3.70
CA MET A 254 -5.19 8.65 -3.38
C MET A 254 -3.70 8.37 -3.41
N PRO A 255 -2.89 9.11 -4.18
CA PRO A 255 -1.46 8.90 -4.14
C PRO A 255 -1.00 9.06 -2.69
N LEU A 256 -0.24 8.06 -2.21
CA LEU A 256 0.42 8.13 -0.92
C LEU A 256 1.80 8.77 -1.13
N ASP A 257 2.39 9.25 -0.03
CA ASP A 257 3.75 9.80 0.00
C ASP A 257 3.97 11.03 -0.91
N VAL A 258 2.89 11.76 -1.26
CA VAL A 258 2.97 12.92 -2.19
C VAL A 258 3.84 14.07 -1.69
N ASN A 259 4.07 14.12 -0.38
CA ASN A 259 4.85 15.18 0.26
C ASN A 259 6.35 14.84 0.32
N VAL A 260 6.74 13.64 -0.13
CA VAL A 260 8.14 13.29 -0.34
C VAL A 260 8.52 13.67 -1.76
N ASP A 261 9.23 14.79 -1.90
CA ASP A 261 9.77 15.21 -3.19
C ASP A 261 10.89 14.28 -3.69
N ALA A 262 11.16 14.34 -4.99
CA ALA A 262 12.13 13.47 -5.65
C ALA A 262 13.56 13.68 -5.13
N GLU A 263 13.92 14.91 -4.74
CA GLU A 263 15.24 15.25 -4.21
C GLU A 263 15.45 14.61 -2.83
N THR A 264 14.47 14.74 -1.94
CA THR A 264 14.45 14.10 -0.62
C THR A 264 14.56 12.58 -0.77
N ARG A 265 13.78 11.99 -1.69
CA ARG A 265 13.86 10.55 -1.97
C ARG A 265 15.27 10.15 -2.43
N GLN A 266 15.86 10.89 -3.38
CA GLN A 266 17.22 10.64 -3.86
C GLN A 266 18.26 10.75 -2.74
N ARG A 267 18.12 11.71 -1.83
CA ARG A 267 19.05 11.90 -0.71
C ARG A 267 18.97 10.79 0.33
N ILE A 268 17.78 10.29 0.65
CA ILE A 268 17.60 9.16 1.59
C ILE A 268 18.33 7.91 1.09
N PHE A 269 18.25 7.65 -0.21
CA PHE A 269 18.81 6.44 -0.84
C PHE A 269 20.20 6.64 -1.47
N ALA A 270 20.80 7.82 -1.31
CA ALA A 270 22.16 8.08 -1.75
C ALA A 270 23.16 7.16 -1.04
N GLU A 271 24.27 6.82 -1.71
CA GLU A 271 25.35 6.02 -1.11
C GLU A 271 25.96 6.70 0.13
N HIS A 272 26.04 8.03 0.10
CA HIS A 272 26.45 8.85 1.23
C HIS A 272 25.25 9.68 1.70
N ASN A 273 24.41 9.05 2.50
CA ASN A 273 23.27 9.71 3.12
C ASN A 273 23.76 10.67 4.24
N THR A 274 23.20 11.88 4.28
CA THR A 274 23.47 12.88 5.32
C THR A 274 22.43 12.91 6.43
N PHE A 275 21.30 12.21 6.26
CA PHE A 275 20.22 12.18 7.24
C PHE A 275 20.65 11.36 8.45
N THR A 276 20.42 11.87 9.64
CA THR A 276 20.48 11.09 10.87
C THR A 276 19.23 10.22 11.03
N LEU A 277 19.22 9.28 11.97
CA LEU A 277 18.00 8.52 12.28
C LEU A 277 16.85 9.44 12.72
N GLU A 278 17.17 10.52 13.44
CA GLU A 278 16.19 11.53 13.83
C GLU A 278 15.62 12.27 12.61
N ASP A 279 16.48 12.66 11.66
CA ASP A 279 16.01 13.31 10.44
C ASP A 279 15.07 12.39 9.65
N LEU A 280 15.39 11.08 9.56
CA LEU A 280 14.49 10.10 8.93
C LEU A 280 13.16 10.00 9.67
N ASN A 281 13.16 9.98 11.01
CA ASN A 281 11.95 9.93 11.81
C ASN A 281 11.07 11.19 11.62
N ARG A 282 11.67 12.36 11.41
CA ARG A 282 10.96 13.62 11.13
C ARG A 282 10.33 13.67 9.73
N LEU A 283 10.67 12.74 8.84
CA LEU A 283 10.03 12.61 7.53
C LEU A 283 8.70 11.84 7.58
N LEU A 284 8.38 11.16 8.70
CA LEU A 284 7.16 10.36 8.82
C LEU A 284 5.88 11.10 8.41
N PRO A 285 5.62 12.36 8.83
CA PRO A 285 4.43 13.10 8.40
C PRO A 285 4.25 13.20 6.88
N LYS A 286 5.35 13.10 6.12
CA LYS A 286 5.34 13.14 4.64
C LYS A 286 4.94 11.79 4.02
N LEU A 287 4.94 10.71 4.79
CA LEU A 287 4.62 9.35 4.35
C LEU A 287 3.15 8.98 4.64
N GLY A 288 2.54 8.22 3.74
CA GLY A 288 1.15 7.82 3.77
C GLY A 288 0.23 8.89 3.17
N ARG A 289 -0.90 9.15 3.82
CA ARG A 289 -1.90 10.11 3.32
C ARG A 289 -1.34 11.54 3.42
N PRO A 290 -1.65 12.43 2.44
CA PRO A 290 -1.20 13.83 2.47
C PRO A 290 -1.65 14.58 3.74
N LEU A 291 -2.76 14.14 4.34
CA LEU A 291 -3.30 14.66 5.59
C LEU A 291 -2.27 14.70 6.73
N TRP A 292 -1.34 13.74 6.80
CA TRP A 292 -0.42 13.62 7.92
C TRP A 292 0.64 14.73 7.96
N ASN A 293 0.84 15.46 6.86
CA ASN A 293 1.75 16.60 6.75
C ASN A 293 1.08 17.95 7.10
N ASP A 294 -0.17 17.92 7.57
CA ASP A 294 -0.83 19.09 8.11
C ASP A 294 -0.37 19.33 9.55
N GLN A 295 -0.09 20.59 9.90
CA GLN A 295 0.41 21.03 11.21
C GLN A 295 -0.50 20.63 12.39
N HIS A 296 -1.75 20.23 12.13
CA HIS A 296 -2.61 19.67 13.16
C HIS A 296 -2.17 18.28 13.64
N TYR A 297 -1.45 17.50 12.82
CA TYR A 297 -1.06 16.12 13.11
C TYR A 297 0.41 15.95 13.48
N HIS A 298 1.21 17.01 13.45
CA HIS A 298 2.60 17.00 13.87
C HIS A 298 3.03 18.37 14.42
N ASP A 299 4.08 18.39 15.23
CA ASP A 299 4.63 19.64 15.76
C ASP A 299 5.54 20.37 14.74
N GLN A 300 6.09 21.50 15.17
CA GLN A 300 7.04 22.29 14.38
C GLN A 300 8.36 21.55 14.06
N HIS A 301 8.65 20.46 14.76
CA HIS A 301 9.84 19.62 14.57
C HIS A 301 9.57 18.41 13.69
N GLY A 302 8.33 18.22 13.20
CA GLY A 302 7.94 17.07 12.38
C GLY A 302 7.64 15.82 13.19
N ILE A 303 7.47 15.93 14.50
CA ILE A 303 7.07 14.82 15.38
C ILE A 303 5.56 14.71 15.37
N ILE A 304 5.05 13.54 15.03
CA ILE A 304 3.60 13.30 14.95
C ILE A 304 2.94 13.48 16.33
N ASN A 305 1.71 13.99 16.34
CA ASN A 305 0.87 14.02 17.53
C ASN A 305 -0.02 12.75 17.55
N PRO A 306 0.35 11.70 18.31
CA PRO A 306 -0.35 10.42 18.24
C PRO A 306 -1.80 10.52 18.76
N GLN A 307 -2.07 11.41 19.72
CA GLN A 307 -3.41 11.62 20.27
C GLN A 307 -4.35 12.21 19.23
N VAL A 308 -3.89 13.14 18.40
CA VAL A 308 -4.70 13.74 17.34
C VAL A 308 -4.85 12.76 16.17
N VAL A 309 -3.76 12.11 15.76
CA VAL A 309 -3.77 11.13 14.65
C VAL A 309 -4.76 9.99 14.91
N ILE A 310 -4.82 9.46 16.14
CA ILE A 310 -5.70 8.33 16.44
C ILE A 310 -7.18 8.67 16.30
N THR A 311 -7.58 9.93 16.52
CA THR A 311 -8.98 10.37 16.39
C THR A 311 -9.55 10.18 14.98
N LYS A 312 -8.69 10.06 13.96
CA LYS A 312 -9.09 9.75 12.59
C LYS A 312 -9.31 8.26 12.35
N LEU A 313 -8.74 7.41 13.18
CA LEU A 313 -8.83 5.95 13.06
C LEU A 313 -9.99 5.36 13.85
N VAL A 314 -10.34 5.95 15.01
CA VAL A 314 -11.38 5.41 15.90
C VAL A 314 -12.67 6.22 15.85
N SER A 315 -13.78 5.57 16.12
CA SER A 315 -15.12 6.17 16.12
C SER A 315 -15.88 5.82 17.41
N PRO A 316 -16.40 6.81 18.16
CA PRO A 316 -16.21 8.25 17.95
C PRO A 316 -14.77 8.69 18.22
N ALA A 317 -14.41 9.92 17.81
CA ALA A 317 -13.06 10.48 17.95
C ALA A 317 -12.51 10.49 19.39
N TYR A 318 -13.39 10.48 20.39
CA TYR A 318 -13.05 10.42 21.82
C TYR A 318 -13.01 8.99 22.39
N TRP A 319 -13.02 7.97 21.54
CA TRP A 319 -12.96 6.58 22.00
C TRP A 319 -11.65 6.32 22.74
N THR A 320 -11.75 5.67 23.90
CA THR A 320 -10.62 5.26 24.73
C THR A 320 -10.72 3.77 25.06
N TRP A 321 -9.60 3.18 25.47
CA TRP A 321 -9.58 1.83 26.00
C TRP A 321 -10.43 1.74 27.27
N ASN A 322 -11.25 0.70 27.37
CA ASN A 322 -11.87 0.29 28.62
C ASN A 322 -11.51 -1.17 28.87
N ILE A 323 -10.38 -1.40 29.53
CA ILE A 323 -9.84 -2.75 29.79
C ILE A 323 -10.75 -3.60 30.68
N HIS A 324 -11.66 -2.97 31.44
CA HIS A 324 -12.64 -3.66 32.27
C HIS A 324 -13.93 -4.02 31.51
N GLN A 325 -14.12 -3.49 30.31
CA GLN A 325 -15.28 -3.81 29.47
C GLN A 325 -15.08 -5.17 28.81
N LYS A 326 -16.11 -6.02 28.88
CA LYS A 326 -16.15 -7.27 28.11
C LYS A 326 -16.24 -6.96 26.62
N VAL A 327 -15.37 -7.61 25.83
CA VAL A 327 -15.42 -7.51 24.37
C VAL A 327 -16.72 -8.17 23.86
N PRO A 328 -17.59 -7.45 23.16
CA PRO A 328 -18.84 -8.01 22.67
C PRO A 328 -18.59 -9.14 21.66
N HIS A 329 -19.40 -10.20 21.68
CA HIS A 329 -19.29 -11.28 20.68
C HIS A 329 -19.66 -10.86 19.26
N ARG A 330 -20.36 -9.73 19.09
CA ARG A 330 -20.81 -9.26 17.76
C ARG A 330 -19.72 -8.42 17.08
N SER A 331 -19.19 -8.88 15.96
CA SER A 331 -18.13 -8.19 15.19
C SER A 331 -18.49 -6.78 14.69
N ILE A 332 -19.79 -6.51 14.49
CA ILE A 332 -20.29 -5.20 14.08
C ILE A 332 -20.41 -4.19 15.24
N ASP A 333 -20.13 -4.62 16.48
CA ASP A 333 -20.12 -3.70 17.62
C ASP A 333 -19.03 -2.63 17.45
N LYS A 334 -19.34 -1.39 17.84
CA LYS A 334 -18.43 -0.25 17.71
C LYS A 334 -17.07 -0.50 18.38
N VAL A 335 -17.06 -1.19 19.52
CA VAL A 335 -15.81 -1.54 20.21
C VAL A 335 -14.98 -2.48 19.34
N ASN A 336 -15.59 -3.52 18.76
CA ASN A 336 -14.89 -4.43 17.84
C ASN A 336 -14.40 -3.72 16.58
N GLN A 337 -15.19 -2.80 16.02
CA GLN A 337 -14.76 -2.00 14.86
C GLN A 337 -13.49 -1.20 15.17
N ASN A 338 -13.41 -0.54 16.32
CA ASN A 338 -12.22 0.20 16.75
C ASN A 338 -11.02 -0.72 17.01
N LEU A 339 -11.23 -1.84 17.73
CA LEU A 339 -10.16 -2.80 18.03
C LEU A 339 -9.57 -3.40 16.75
N LEU A 340 -10.41 -3.73 15.76
CA LEU A 340 -9.98 -4.26 14.47
C LEU A 340 -9.30 -3.20 13.60
N ALA A 341 -9.77 -1.96 13.65
CA ALA A 341 -9.10 -0.84 13.00
C ALA A 341 -7.67 -0.66 13.53
N LEU A 342 -7.50 -0.67 14.85
CA LEU A 342 -6.19 -0.60 15.51
C LEU A 342 -5.30 -1.80 15.14
N ALA A 343 -5.85 -3.01 15.21
CA ALA A 343 -5.12 -4.23 14.85
C ALA A 343 -4.65 -4.22 13.39
N SER A 344 -5.47 -3.71 12.47
CA SER A 344 -5.15 -3.62 11.04
C SER A 344 -3.96 -2.71 10.72
N ARG A 345 -3.58 -1.82 11.65
CA ARG A 345 -2.38 -0.97 11.55
C ARG A 345 -1.14 -1.60 12.17
N ARG A 346 -1.24 -2.81 12.70
CA ARG A 346 -0.11 -3.57 13.27
C ARG A 346 0.20 -4.80 12.41
N ILE A 347 -0.84 -5.53 12.02
CA ILE A 347 -0.77 -6.75 11.22
C ILE A 347 -1.71 -6.63 10.02
N ASN A 348 -1.41 -7.35 8.94
CA ASN A 348 -2.29 -7.36 7.77
C ASN A 348 -3.57 -8.16 8.09
N LEU A 349 -4.71 -7.49 8.19
CA LEU A 349 -6.02 -8.16 8.32
C LEU A 349 -6.69 -8.22 6.95
N GLU A 350 -6.44 -9.28 6.20
CA GLU A 350 -7.14 -9.57 4.94
C GLU A 350 -8.51 -10.18 5.22
N LEU A 351 -9.56 -9.55 4.68
CA LEU A 351 -10.95 -9.90 4.97
C LEU A 351 -11.49 -10.87 3.91
N THR A 352 -12.09 -11.98 4.33
CA THR A 352 -12.63 -13.02 3.44
C THR A 352 -14.09 -13.31 3.74
N SER A 353 -15.02 -13.05 2.81
CA SER A 353 -16.46 -13.26 3.05
C SER A 353 -16.80 -14.75 3.31
N ARG A 354 -16.82 -15.19 4.58
CA ARG A 354 -17.10 -16.58 4.98
C ARG A 354 -18.59 -16.92 5.05
N SER A 355 -19.36 -16.22 5.90
CA SER A 355 -20.63 -16.78 6.41
C SER A 355 -21.87 -15.94 6.12
N SER A 356 -21.73 -14.61 6.07
CA SER A 356 -22.85 -13.70 5.84
C SER A 356 -22.42 -12.49 5.01
N PRO A 357 -22.72 -12.46 3.70
CA PRO A 357 -22.37 -11.35 2.83
C PRO A 357 -22.89 -10.00 3.34
N ARG A 358 -24.06 -9.98 4.01
CA ARG A 358 -24.65 -8.77 4.58
C ARG A 358 -23.86 -8.22 5.77
N LEU A 359 -23.52 -9.09 6.73
CA LEU A 359 -22.75 -8.66 7.91
C LEU A 359 -21.33 -8.28 7.52
N TRP A 360 -20.71 -9.05 6.63
CA TRP A 360 -19.41 -8.74 6.06
C TRP A 360 -19.42 -7.39 5.32
N TYR A 361 -20.43 -7.13 4.50
CA TYR A 361 -20.53 -5.86 3.77
C TYR A 361 -20.71 -4.67 4.72
N HIS A 362 -21.59 -4.79 5.71
CA HIS A 362 -21.79 -3.77 6.73
C HIS A 362 -20.49 -3.49 7.51
N PHE A 363 -19.77 -4.56 7.87
CA PHE A 363 -18.47 -4.47 8.52
C PHE A 363 -17.46 -3.70 7.65
N VAL A 364 -17.25 -4.13 6.41
CA VAL A 364 -16.29 -3.52 5.48
C VAL A 364 -16.65 -2.05 5.21
N SER A 365 -17.93 -1.76 4.98
CA SER A 365 -18.40 -0.39 4.78
C SER A 365 -18.14 0.51 5.99
N THR A 366 -18.27 -0.02 7.21
CA THR A 366 -17.96 0.73 8.44
C THR A 366 -16.46 0.98 8.57
N GLN A 367 -15.63 -0.05 8.33
CA GLN A 367 -14.17 0.09 8.31
C GLN A 367 -13.67 1.12 7.29
N ILE A 368 -14.28 1.18 6.12
CA ILE A 368 -13.93 2.16 5.09
C ILE A 368 -14.39 3.57 5.50
N ALA A 369 -15.64 3.71 5.95
CA ALA A 369 -16.23 5.00 6.24
C ALA A 369 -15.67 5.67 7.50
N GLN A 370 -15.28 4.88 8.50
CA GLN A 370 -14.96 5.38 9.85
C GLN A 370 -13.53 5.04 10.31
N HIS A 371 -12.84 4.11 9.66
CA HIS A 371 -11.58 3.55 10.16
C HIS A 371 -10.44 3.56 9.12
N LEU A 372 -10.50 4.49 8.17
CA LEU A 372 -9.46 4.76 7.17
C LEU A 372 -9.03 3.54 6.34
N ARG A 373 -9.86 2.49 6.26
CA ARG A 373 -9.58 1.32 5.42
C ARG A 373 -9.76 1.68 3.94
N PHE A 374 -8.85 1.23 3.10
CA PHE A 374 -8.89 1.48 1.67
C PHE A 374 -9.67 0.40 0.95
N VAL A 375 -10.20 0.78 -0.21
CA VAL A 375 -10.77 -0.18 -1.14
C VAL A 375 -9.81 -0.33 -2.30
N GLY A 376 -9.26 -1.53 -2.43
CA GLY A 376 -8.47 -1.89 -3.60
C GLY A 376 -9.38 -2.40 -4.71
N ARG A 377 -9.90 -3.61 -4.50
CA ARG A 377 -10.75 -4.44 -5.39
C ARG A 377 -12.25 -4.36 -5.09
N ILE A 378 -13.16 -4.36 -6.05
CA ILE A 378 -14.56 -4.82 -5.92
C ILE A 378 -14.88 -5.59 -7.19
N PHE A 379 -15.04 -6.90 -7.07
CA PHE A 379 -15.29 -7.72 -8.24
C PHE A 379 -16.73 -7.57 -8.72
N PRO A 380 -16.93 -7.25 -10.02
CA PRO A 380 -18.26 -7.02 -10.57
C PRO A 380 -19.11 -8.30 -10.69
N THR A 381 -18.50 -9.48 -10.53
CA THR A 381 -19.15 -10.79 -10.73
C THR A 381 -19.41 -11.54 -9.42
N SER A 382 -18.71 -11.20 -8.34
CA SER A 382 -18.75 -11.95 -7.07
C SER A 382 -19.17 -11.14 -5.84
N ASP A 383 -19.55 -9.86 -6.00
CA ASP A 383 -19.85 -8.92 -4.88
C ASP A 383 -18.74 -8.85 -3.80
N SER A 384 -17.54 -9.34 -4.11
CA SER A 384 -16.41 -9.37 -3.18
C SER A 384 -15.60 -8.08 -3.28
N ILE A 385 -15.20 -7.55 -2.13
CA ILE A 385 -14.44 -6.31 -1.94
C ILE A 385 -13.09 -6.72 -1.37
N ILE A 386 -12.03 -6.48 -2.13
CA ILE A 386 -10.68 -6.47 -1.58
C ILE A 386 -10.50 -5.07 -0.98
N SER A 387 -10.48 -5.03 0.34
CA SER A 387 -10.12 -3.83 1.09
C SER A 387 -8.80 -4.09 1.79
N ASN A 388 -7.96 -3.08 1.89
CA ASN A 388 -6.63 -3.20 2.47
C ASN A 388 -6.31 -2.02 3.38
N THR A 389 -5.19 -2.16 4.06
CA THR A 389 -4.67 -1.21 5.03
C THR A 389 -3.28 -0.81 4.55
N PRO A 390 -3.13 0.28 3.77
CA PRO A 390 -1.82 0.61 3.22
C PRO A 390 -0.84 1.03 4.32
N SER A 391 0.44 1.03 3.97
CA SER A 391 1.50 1.54 4.83
C SER A 391 1.31 3.03 5.08
N GLU A 392 0.95 3.38 6.31
CA GLU A 392 0.82 4.77 6.77
C GLU A 392 1.66 4.95 8.04
N PRO A 393 2.98 5.23 7.92
CA PRO A 393 3.90 5.24 9.06
C PRO A 393 3.46 6.16 10.22
N PRO A 394 2.95 7.40 9.99
CA PRO A 394 2.39 8.23 11.07
C PRO A 394 1.29 7.52 11.86
N LEU A 395 0.37 6.88 11.13
CA LEU A 395 -0.77 6.20 11.73
C LEU A 395 -0.32 4.96 12.50
N SER A 396 0.58 4.14 11.92
CA SER A 396 1.14 2.96 12.57
C SER A 396 1.94 3.30 13.83
N ALA A 397 2.72 4.39 13.82
CA ALA A 397 3.43 4.90 14.98
C ALA A 397 2.48 5.41 16.07
N ALA A 398 1.42 6.14 15.70
CA ALA A 398 0.38 6.56 16.63
C ALA A 398 -0.35 5.35 17.26
N VAL A 399 -0.71 4.33 16.47
CA VAL A 399 -1.28 3.09 17.01
C VAL A 399 -0.29 2.40 17.93
N ALA A 400 1.00 2.31 17.56
CA ALA A 400 2.05 1.76 18.42
C ALA A 400 2.04 2.40 19.80
N TRP A 401 2.03 3.73 19.82
CA TRP A 401 2.01 4.53 21.02
C TRP A 401 0.76 4.23 21.86
N VAL A 402 -0.43 4.22 21.26
CA VAL A 402 -1.70 3.96 21.96
C VAL A 402 -1.73 2.59 22.68
N PHE A 403 -1.07 1.57 22.14
CA PHE A 403 -0.92 0.27 22.82
C PHE A 403 0.04 0.33 24.02
N ARG A 404 1.07 1.19 23.96
CA ARG A 404 2.21 1.21 24.90
C ARG A 404 2.11 2.30 25.97
N CYS A 405 1.35 3.37 25.71
CA CYS A 405 1.34 4.60 26.50
C CYS A 405 0.84 4.45 27.94
N GLU A 406 0.16 3.33 28.22
CA GLU A 406 -0.12 2.81 29.57
C GLU A 406 0.59 1.46 29.71
N PRO A 407 1.88 1.46 30.12
CA PRO A 407 2.72 0.26 30.20
C PRO A 407 2.05 -0.96 30.84
N SER A 408 1.36 -0.77 31.97
CA SER A 408 0.69 -1.83 32.72
C SER A 408 -0.44 -2.51 31.95
N ASN A 409 -1.02 -1.83 30.97
CA ASN A 409 -2.23 -2.27 30.28
C ASN A 409 -1.93 -2.83 28.88
N THR A 410 -0.68 -2.83 28.43
CA THR A 410 -0.32 -3.21 27.05
C THR A 410 -0.77 -4.62 26.69
N LEU A 411 -0.61 -5.58 27.61
CA LEU A 411 -1.07 -6.95 27.38
C LEU A 411 -2.60 -7.04 27.35
N ASP A 412 -3.30 -6.35 28.25
CA ASP A 412 -4.77 -6.29 28.27
C ASP A 412 -5.35 -5.74 26.96
N LYS A 413 -4.73 -4.69 26.41
CA LYS A 413 -5.10 -4.13 25.09
C LYS A 413 -4.97 -5.17 23.98
N TRP A 414 -3.89 -5.95 23.96
CA TRP A 414 -3.72 -7.05 23.01
C TRP A 414 -4.73 -8.18 23.23
N GLN A 415 -5.08 -8.50 24.47
CA GLN A 415 -6.11 -9.50 24.78
C GLN A 415 -7.48 -9.10 24.25
N MET A 416 -7.85 -7.82 24.37
CA MET A 416 -9.08 -7.30 23.76
C MET A 416 -9.06 -7.43 22.23
N VAL A 417 -7.92 -7.13 21.61
CA VAL A 417 -7.74 -7.26 20.15
C VAL A 417 -7.86 -8.70 19.69
N ILE A 418 -7.23 -9.65 20.39
CA ILE A 418 -7.36 -11.09 20.09
C ILE A 418 -8.83 -11.49 20.12
N GLN A 419 -9.56 -11.11 21.17
CA GLN A 419 -11.00 -11.39 21.29
C GLN A 419 -11.84 -10.77 20.18
N ALA A 420 -11.49 -9.55 19.74
CA ALA A 420 -12.20 -8.88 18.66
C ALA A 420 -11.94 -9.56 17.30
N ILE A 421 -10.69 -9.96 17.02
CA ILE A 421 -10.33 -10.72 15.80
C ILE A 421 -11.08 -12.05 15.80
N THR A 422 -11.00 -12.81 16.89
CA THR A 422 -11.61 -14.15 16.98
C THR A 422 -13.14 -14.08 16.86
N SER A 423 -13.78 -13.11 17.51
CA SER A 423 -15.22 -12.86 17.38
C SER A 423 -15.64 -12.46 15.96
N ALA A 424 -14.74 -11.83 15.20
CA ALA A 424 -14.99 -11.46 13.81
C ALA A 424 -14.69 -12.57 12.79
N ILE A 425 -13.91 -13.60 13.13
CA ILE A 425 -13.60 -14.74 12.22
C ILE A 425 -14.89 -15.40 11.70
N GLU A 426 -15.88 -15.63 12.57
CA GLU A 426 -17.12 -16.31 12.18
C GLU A 426 -18.00 -15.48 11.24
N THR A 427 -17.92 -14.16 11.32
CA THR A 427 -18.88 -13.26 10.64
C THR A 427 -18.27 -12.56 9.44
N VAL A 428 -17.04 -12.10 9.59
CA VAL A 428 -16.27 -11.36 8.58
C VAL A 428 -15.34 -12.29 7.84
N GLY A 429 -14.74 -13.27 8.52
CA GLY A 429 -13.68 -14.11 7.97
C GLY A 429 -12.37 -13.34 7.76
N PHE A 430 -11.27 -13.96 8.17
CA PHE A 430 -9.92 -13.44 7.96
C PHE A 430 -9.08 -14.52 7.30
N ASP A 431 -8.17 -14.11 6.42
CA ASP A 431 -7.07 -14.98 6.04
C ASP A 431 -6.08 -15.05 7.20
N VAL A 432 -6.02 -16.20 7.87
CA VAL A 432 -5.06 -16.46 8.96
C VAL A 432 -3.74 -17.05 8.44
N GLY A 433 -3.63 -17.20 7.11
CA GLY A 433 -2.54 -17.89 6.45
C GLY A 433 -2.71 -19.41 6.54
N ALA A 434 -2.25 -20.12 5.51
CA ALA A 434 -2.40 -21.58 5.40
C ALA A 434 -1.54 -22.33 6.45
N GLN A 435 -0.48 -21.71 6.96
CA GLN A 435 0.44 -22.29 7.92
C GLN A 435 0.36 -21.63 9.30
N GLY A 436 -0.44 -20.57 9.50
CA GLY A 436 -0.54 -19.83 10.76
C GLY A 436 0.34 -18.57 10.81
N GLU A 437 0.72 -18.06 9.65
CA GLU A 437 1.54 -16.86 9.43
C GLU A 437 0.99 -15.65 10.19
N GLN A 438 -0.34 -15.50 10.23
CA GLN A 438 -0.99 -14.37 10.89
C GLN A 438 -0.83 -14.40 12.41
N GLY A 439 -0.87 -15.58 13.02
CA GLY A 439 -0.62 -15.77 14.45
C GLY A 439 0.82 -15.39 14.81
N VAL A 440 1.79 -15.77 13.97
CA VAL A 440 3.21 -15.42 14.18
C VAL A 440 3.44 -13.92 13.97
N ALA A 441 2.82 -13.30 12.96
CA ALA A 441 2.85 -11.86 12.75
C ALA A 441 2.29 -11.06 13.95
N LEU A 442 1.21 -11.57 14.56
CA LEU A 442 0.66 -11.03 15.80
C LEU A 442 1.66 -11.15 16.96
N LEU A 443 2.27 -12.33 17.15
CA LEU A 443 3.27 -12.53 18.20
C LEU A 443 4.48 -11.59 18.03
N CYS A 444 4.99 -11.42 16.81
CA CYS A 444 6.08 -10.49 16.52
C CYS A 444 5.72 -9.04 16.90
N SER A 445 4.48 -8.64 16.63
CA SER A 445 3.93 -7.31 16.96
C SER A 445 3.71 -7.11 18.46
N MET A 446 3.30 -8.15 19.18
CA MET A 446 3.17 -8.13 20.63
C MET A 446 4.55 -8.06 21.30
N ALA A 447 5.51 -8.87 20.85
CA ALA A 447 6.85 -8.93 21.42
C ALA A 447 7.57 -7.57 21.32
N ILE A 448 7.48 -6.89 20.17
CA ILE A 448 8.09 -5.56 20.01
C ILE A 448 7.41 -4.49 20.87
N HIS A 449 6.12 -4.67 21.21
CA HIS A 449 5.42 -3.77 22.13
C HIS A 449 5.88 -3.97 23.57
N LEU A 450 5.95 -5.21 24.03
CA LEU A 450 6.37 -5.54 25.39
C LEU A 450 7.83 -5.11 25.61
N ALA A 451 8.72 -5.44 24.66
CA ALA A 451 10.12 -5.01 24.72
C ALA A 451 10.28 -3.47 24.73
N ALA A 452 9.45 -2.75 23.98
CA ALA A 452 9.45 -1.29 24.01
C ALA A 452 8.91 -0.74 25.34
N VAL A 453 7.90 -1.38 25.93
CA VAL A 453 7.35 -1.01 27.24
C VAL A 453 8.39 -1.21 28.33
N ASP A 454 9.07 -2.36 28.35
CA ASP A 454 10.12 -2.67 29.32
C ASP A 454 11.24 -1.61 29.29
N LYS A 455 11.62 -1.17 28.09
CA LYS A 455 12.71 -0.20 27.89
C LYS A 455 12.31 1.25 28.11
N PHE A 456 11.10 1.66 27.70
CA PHE A 456 10.69 3.06 27.63
C PHE A 456 9.50 3.40 28.55
N ALA A 457 9.19 2.59 29.55
CA ALA A 457 8.04 2.77 30.45
C ALA A 457 7.87 4.20 30.97
N ASN A 458 8.97 4.82 31.43
CA ASN A 458 8.95 6.19 31.96
C ASN A 458 8.59 7.23 30.90
N ASN A 459 9.21 7.16 29.71
CA ASN A 459 8.92 8.08 28.61
C ASN A 459 7.48 7.89 28.12
N LEU A 460 7.01 6.64 28.03
CA LEU A 460 5.63 6.30 27.66
C LEU A 460 4.61 6.91 28.63
N SER A 461 4.78 6.71 29.94
CA SER A 461 3.88 7.29 30.94
C SER A 461 3.86 8.82 30.92
N LYS A 462 5.01 9.47 30.71
CA LYS A 462 5.09 10.93 30.61
C LYS A 462 4.49 11.47 29.31
N SER A 463 4.64 10.76 28.20
CA SER A 463 4.11 11.16 26.89
C SER A 463 2.58 11.24 26.82
N CYS A 464 1.87 10.62 27.77
CA CYS A 464 0.43 10.75 27.93
C CYS A 464 -0.03 12.06 28.57
N LEU A 465 0.87 12.78 29.24
CA LEU A 465 0.54 13.98 30.00
C LEU A 465 0.43 15.20 29.05
N GLU A 466 -0.51 16.10 29.35
CA GLU A 466 -0.72 17.34 28.57
C GLU A 466 0.50 18.27 28.55
N SER A 467 1.43 18.11 29.50
CA SER A 467 2.69 18.88 29.62
C SER A 467 3.93 18.08 29.21
N SER A 468 3.77 17.04 28.39
CA SER A 468 4.89 16.18 27.98
C SER A 468 6.00 16.94 27.25
N ASP A 469 7.26 16.63 27.60
CA ASP A 469 8.42 17.09 26.85
C ASP A 469 8.47 16.39 25.48
N VAL A 470 8.85 17.13 24.44
CA VAL A 470 9.04 16.62 23.08
C VAL A 470 10.02 15.45 23.07
N ASN A 471 11.05 15.47 23.93
CA ASN A 471 11.99 14.36 24.04
C ASN A 471 11.34 13.07 24.57
N ASP A 472 10.47 13.18 25.59
CA ASP A 472 9.75 12.03 26.14
C ASP A 472 8.80 11.43 25.09
N LEU A 473 8.08 12.28 24.36
CA LEU A 473 7.22 11.85 23.26
C LEU A 473 8.02 11.20 22.12
N TYR A 474 9.16 11.79 21.76
CA TYR A 474 10.05 11.27 20.73
C TYR A 474 10.52 9.84 21.07
N SER A 475 11.08 9.64 22.27
CA SER A 475 11.54 8.32 22.70
C SER A 475 10.39 7.31 22.80
N ALA A 476 9.21 7.74 23.25
CA ALA A 476 8.01 6.90 23.30
C ALA A 476 7.55 6.42 21.91
N LEU A 477 7.66 7.26 20.88
CA LEU A 477 7.27 6.94 19.51
C LEU A 477 8.34 6.14 18.77
N PHE A 478 9.58 6.63 18.79
CA PHE A 478 10.64 6.21 17.86
C PHE A 478 11.79 5.45 18.52
N GLY A 479 11.74 5.26 19.84
CA GLY A 479 12.75 4.49 20.57
C GLY A 479 13.00 3.11 19.95
N LEU A 480 14.28 2.81 19.75
CA LEU A 480 14.76 1.55 19.18
C LEU A 480 14.76 0.43 20.23
N VAL A 481 14.34 -0.75 19.81
CA VAL A 481 14.36 -1.98 20.62
C VAL A 481 15.49 -2.88 20.13
N SER A 482 16.24 -3.49 21.04
CA SER A 482 17.29 -4.44 20.66
C SER A 482 16.66 -5.73 20.14
N VAL A 483 17.33 -6.43 19.23
CA VAL A 483 16.89 -7.75 18.76
C VAL A 483 16.83 -8.73 19.94
N ARG A 484 17.73 -8.61 20.93
CA ARG A 484 17.70 -9.41 22.15
C ARG A 484 16.42 -9.23 22.96
N ASP A 485 16.04 -7.99 23.26
CA ASP A 485 14.84 -7.71 24.07
C ASP A 485 13.57 -8.14 23.34
N TRP A 486 13.55 -7.98 22.02
CA TRP A 486 12.47 -8.48 21.18
C TRP A 486 12.39 -10.01 21.20
N LEU A 487 13.51 -10.71 21.03
CA LEU A 487 13.55 -12.17 21.07
C LEU A 487 13.19 -12.72 22.45
N ARG A 488 13.66 -12.13 23.54
CA ARG A 488 13.29 -12.51 24.92
C ARG A 488 11.78 -12.47 25.14
N ASN A 489 11.11 -11.49 24.54
CA ASN A 489 9.66 -11.38 24.59
C ASN A 489 8.98 -12.35 23.62
N LEU A 490 9.54 -12.58 22.42
CA LEU A 490 8.94 -13.45 21.42
C LEU A 490 9.04 -14.94 21.78
N ILE A 491 10.23 -15.39 22.13
CA ILE A 491 10.60 -16.79 22.36
C ILE A 491 11.33 -16.94 23.70
N SER A 492 11.32 -18.15 24.25
CA SER A 492 12.04 -18.45 25.50
C SER A 492 13.54 -18.14 25.42
N ASP A 493 14.13 -17.85 26.58
CA ASP A 493 15.45 -17.20 26.73
C ASP A 493 16.57 -17.86 25.91
N ILE A 494 17.17 -17.07 25.02
CA ILE A 494 18.26 -17.46 24.11
C ILE A 494 19.53 -17.84 24.90
N GLU A 495 19.68 -17.37 26.13
CA GLU A 495 20.80 -17.73 27.00
C GLU A 495 20.79 -19.19 27.44
N THR A 496 19.64 -19.86 27.34
CA THR A 496 19.46 -21.27 27.74
C THR A 496 19.51 -22.26 26.56
N LEU A 497 19.92 -21.80 25.37
CA LEU A 497 19.88 -22.62 24.15
C LEU A 497 20.84 -23.82 24.18
N ASP A 498 20.29 -25.02 23.97
CA ASP A 498 21.09 -26.21 23.67
C ASP A 498 21.56 -26.17 22.20
N SER A 499 22.86 -26.03 22.03
CA SER A 499 23.52 -26.16 20.74
C SER A 499 23.72 -27.65 20.42
N SER A 500 22.73 -28.30 19.79
CA SER A 500 22.88 -29.66 19.27
C SER A 500 23.41 -29.65 17.84
N PRO A 501 24.45 -30.44 17.50
CA PRO A 501 24.77 -30.71 16.10
C PRO A 501 23.59 -31.47 15.48
N LEU A 502 23.13 -31.03 14.31
CA LEU A 502 22.12 -31.75 13.55
C LEU A 502 22.79 -33.04 13.02
N SER A 503 22.73 -34.13 13.79
CA SER A 503 23.31 -35.42 13.39
C SER A 503 22.58 -35.95 12.15
N THR A 504 23.34 -36.20 11.10
CA THR A 504 22.93 -37.00 9.94
C THR A 504 22.40 -38.36 10.40
N PRO A 505 21.24 -38.84 9.93
CA PRO A 505 20.91 -40.26 10.04
C PRO A 505 21.91 -41.05 9.20
N GLN A 506 22.70 -41.86 9.88
CA GLN A 506 23.70 -42.75 9.32
C GLN A 506 22.99 -43.84 8.50
N GLU A 507 23.02 -43.74 7.17
CA GLU A 507 22.96 -44.93 6.32
C GLU A 507 24.37 -45.52 6.25
N ASP A 508 24.46 -46.81 6.53
CA ASP A 508 25.69 -47.60 6.60
C ASP A 508 26.58 -47.40 5.37
N ASN A 509 27.74 -46.75 5.56
CA ASN A 509 28.98 -47.18 4.92
C ASN A 509 30.20 -46.61 5.64
N ASN A 510 31.13 -47.52 5.93
CA ASN A 510 32.40 -47.24 6.58
C ASN A 510 33.20 -46.15 5.86
N GLN A 511 33.97 -45.39 6.66
CA GLN A 511 35.21 -44.66 6.30
C GLN A 511 35.13 -43.12 6.23
N MET A 512 35.08 -42.47 7.40
CA MET A 512 35.99 -41.37 7.82
C MET A 512 35.57 -40.82 9.19
N GLN A 513 36.09 -41.43 10.26
CA GLN A 513 36.14 -40.85 11.60
C GLN A 513 37.30 -39.83 11.63
N LEU A 514 37.05 -38.57 11.26
CA LEU A 514 37.94 -37.47 11.63
C LEU A 514 37.31 -36.06 11.56
N GLU A 515 35.99 -35.89 11.72
CA GLU A 515 35.36 -34.54 11.80
C GLU A 515 34.31 -34.38 12.92
N SER A 516 33.97 -35.45 13.65
CA SER A 516 32.94 -35.42 14.69
C SER A 516 33.34 -34.64 15.96
N ASP A 517 34.63 -34.48 16.25
CA ASP A 517 35.11 -33.87 17.50
C ASP A 517 35.20 -32.32 17.44
N LYS A 518 35.10 -31.70 16.25
CA LYS A 518 35.10 -30.23 16.10
C LYS A 518 33.70 -29.60 16.21
N ALA A 519 32.64 -30.35 15.97
CA ALA A 519 31.27 -29.83 16.00
C ALA A 519 30.73 -29.67 17.44
N ALA A 520 31.17 -30.52 18.38
CA ALA A 520 30.78 -30.43 19.78
C ALA A 520 31.50 -29.29 20.54
N SER A 521 32.67 -28.85 20.08
CA SER A 521 33.44 -27.76 20.72
C SER A 521 33.05 -26.34 20.25
N ALA A 522 32.33 -26.20 19.14
CA ALA A 522 31.93 -24.90 18.56
C ALA A 522 30.57 -24.38 19.05
N ALA A 523 29.82 -25.24 19.73
CA ALA A 523 28.42 -25.08 20.07
C ALA A 523 28.14 -23.92 21.09
N PRO A 524 28.94 -23.77 22.17
CA PRO A 524 28.82 -22.64 23.10
C PRO A 524 29.23 -21.28 22.49
N ASP A 525 30.08 -21.30 21.46
CA ASP A 525 30.60 -20.08 20.82
C ASP A 525 29.57 -19.45 19.87
N VAL A 526 28.73 -20.27 19.20
CA VAL A 526 27.67 -19.78 18.31
C VAL A 526 26.56 -19.06 19.08
N ALA A 527 26.12 -19.62 20.21
CA ALA A 527 25.08 -19.01 21.05
C ALA A 527 25.56 -17.68 21.65
N ARG A 528 26.79 -17.64 22.19
CA ARG A 528 27.39 -16.40 22.72
C ARG A 528 27.48 -15.32 21.64
N HIS A 529 27.92 -15.69 20.45
CA HIS A 529 28.05 -14.76 19.33
C HIS A 529 26.69 -14.24 18.84
N LEU A 530 25.63 -15.07 18.82
CA LEU A 530 24.27 -14.59 18.53
C LEU A 530 23.80 -13.58 19.58
N VAL A 531 24.02 -13.86 20.88
CA VAL A 531 23.63 -12.96 21.97
C VAL A 531 24.33 -11.61 21.84
N GLU A 532 25.66 -11.60 21.75
CA GLU A 532 26.46 -10.38 21.60
C GLU A 532 26.02 -9.54 20.38
N ARG A 533 25.66 -10.20 19.28
CA ARG A 533 25.17 -9.53 18.06
C ARG A 533 23.75 -9.02 18.22
N SER A 534 22.88 -9.76 18.89
CA SER A 534 21.50 -9.34 19.16
C SER A 534 21.42 -8.12 20.09
N ASP A 535 22.45 -7.89 20.92
CA ASP A 535 22.62 -6.66 21.72
C ASP A 535 23.01 -5.44 20.87
N CYS A 536 23.71 -5.67 19.75
CA CYS A 536 24.18 -4.62 18.86
C CYS A 536 23.23 -4.39 17.66
N ALA A 537 22.10 -5.09 17.62
CA ALA A 537 21.15 -5.08 16.51
C ALA A 537 19.83 -4.43 16.94
N TRP A 538 19.32 -3.51 16.12
CA TRP A 538 18.21 -2.63 16.49
C TRP A 538 17.02 -2.73 15.54
N LEU A 539 15.82 -2.67 16.12
CA LEU A 539 14.53 -2.75 15.44
C LEU A 539 13.75 -1.45 15.61
N ASN A 540 13.11 -0.98 14.54
CA ASN A 540 12.25 0.20 14.56
C ASN A 540 10.79 -0.07 14.11
N PHE A 541 10.48 -1.27 13.62
CA PHE A 541 9.20 -1.52 12.95
C PHE A 541 7.96 -1.31 13.84
N LYS A 542 6.93 -0.70 13.26
CA LYS A 542 5.62 -0.43 13.85
C LYS A 542 4.47 -1.10 13.08
N HIS A 543 4.68 -1.67 11.92
CA HIS A 543 3.61 -2.43 11.26
C HIS A 543 4.19 -3.39 10.24
N ILE A 544 3.34 -4.28 9.76
CA ILE A 544 3.68 -5.24 8.72
C ILE A 544 2.98 -4.82 7.44
N VAL A 545 3.72 -4.70 6.35
CA VAL A 545 3.23 -4.38 5.00
C VAL A 545 3.26 -5.62 4.14
N CYS A 546 2.19 -5.87 3.37
CA CYS A 546 2.21 -6.95 2.38
C CYS A 546 2.90 -6.47 1.10
N LEU A 547 3.70 -7.35 0.51
CA LEU A 547 4.32 -7.07 -0.77
C LEU A 547 3.31 -7.13 -1.89
N GLU A 548 3.57 -6.39 -2.96
CA GLU A 548 2.76 -6.44 -4.18
C GLU A 548 3.22 -7.60 -5.08
N GLU A 549 4.51 -7.92 -5.03
CA GLU A 549 5.16 -8.92 -5.89
C GLU A 549 6.10 -9.82 -5.07
N GLN A 550 6.46 -10.96 -5.65
CA GLN A 550 7.45 -11.86 -5.02
C GLN A 550 8.83 -11.22 -5.07
N LEU A 551 9.57 -11.33 -3.97
CA LEU A 551 11.00 -11.06 -4.01
C LEU A 551 11.73 -12.32 -4.49
N PRO A 552 12.50 -12.25 -5.59
CA PRO A 552 13.29 -13.38 -6.05
C PRO A 552 14.37 -13.72 -5.01
N ILE A 553 14.37 -14.96 -4.51
CA ILE A 553 15.36 -15.44 -3.52
C ILE A 553 16.71 -15.73 -4.16
N LYS A 554 16.69 -16.13 -5.42
CA LYS A 554 17.89 -16.48 -6.19
C LYS A 554 18.67 -15.23 -6.59
N ASP A 555 17.98 -14.11 -6.72
CA ASP A 555 18.59 -12.83 -7.06
C ASP A 555 18.99 -12.08 -5.79
N VAL A 556 19.91 -11.15 -5.96
CA VAL A 556 20.40 -10.33 -4.88
C VAL A 556 19.38 -9.23 -4.58
N MET A 557 18.91 -9.16 -3.34
CA MET A 557 18.01 -8.10 -2.89
C MET A 557 18.75 -6.77 -2.87
N ASP A 558 18.12 -5.76 -3.46
CA ASP A 558 18.59 -4.38 -3.42
C ASP A 558 18.58 -3.86 -1.96
N PRO A 559 19.71 -3.37 -1.43
CA PRO A 559 19.79 -2.77 -0.09
C PRO A 559 18.80 -1.62 0.12
N ASP A 560 18.43 -0.89 -0.93
CA ASP A 560 17.46 0.21 -0.84
C ASP A 560 16.08 -0.27 -0.39
N TYR A 561 15.77 -1.55 -0.60
CA TYR A 561 14.54 -2.17 -0.14
C TYR A 561 14.45 -2.21 1.40
N LEU A 562 15.54 -2.59 2.09
CA LEU A 562 15.59 -2.56 3.55
C LEU A 562 15.59 -1.13 4.08
N ALA A 563 16.24 -0.20 3.37
CA ALA A 563 16.22 1.21 3.72
C ALA A 563 14.80 1.79 3.63
N GLU A 564 14.03 1.45 2.59
CA GLU A 564 12.63 1.89 2.43
C GLU A 564 11.76 1.34 3.57
N LEU A 565 11.90 0.06 3.92
CA LEU A 565 11.18 -0.53 5.05
C LEU A 565 11.58 0.13 6.38
N TRP A 566 12.87 0.41 6.58
CA TRP A 566 13.37 1.11 7.77
C TRP A 566 12.79 2.52 7.90
N VAL A 567 12.83 3.31 6.82
CA VAL A 567 12.27 4.67 6.77
C VAL A 567 10.76 4.66 7.05
N ARG A 568 10.05 3.66 6.54
CA ARG A 568 8.61 3.47 6.82
C ARG A 568 8.33 2.90 8.21
N GLN A 569 9.36 2.51 8.96
CA GLN A 569 9.23 1.76 10.21
C GLN A 569 8.35 0.52 10.01
N ALA A 570 8.62 -0.26 8.97
CA ALA A 570 7.80 -1.39 8.55
C ALA A 570 8.62 -2.69 8.50
N ALA A 571 7.95 -3.81 8.77
CA ALA A 571 8.37 -5.14 8.36
C ALA A 571 7.57 -5.55 7.13
N ALA A 572 8.11 -6.45 6.31
CA ALA A 572 7.44 -6.98 5.13
C ALA A 572 6.84 -8.36 5.39
N GLN A 573 5.67 -8.61 4.81
CA GLN A 573 5.04 -9.92 4.70
C GLN A 573 5.04 -10.34 3.23
N GLY A 574 5.58 -11.52 2.95
CA GLY A 574 5.59 -12.11 1.61
C GLY A 574 4.19 -12.35 1.08
N ILE A 575 4.03 -12.33 -0.24
CA ILE A 575 2.75 -12.71 -0.86
C ILE A 575 2.53 -14.23 -0.78
N SER A 576 1.33 -14.69 -1.14
CA SER A 576 1.05 -16.12 -1.29
C SER A 576 2.07 -16.79 -2.23
N ASN A 577 2.70 -17.87 -1.76
CA ASN A 577 3.78 -18.58 -2.42
C ASN A 577 5.12 -17.83 -2.51
N GLN A 578 5.35 -16.78 -1.72
CA GLN A 578 6.70 -16.25 -1.50
C GLN A 578 7.59 -17.42 -1.07
N PRO A 579 8.64 -17.76 -1.83
CA PRO A 579 9.51 -18.85 -1.42
C PRO A 579 10.35 -18.40 -0.21
N GLY A 580 10.86 -19.37 0.57
CA GLY A 580 11.83 -19.13 1.65
C GLY A 580 11.24 -18.50 2.92
N TRP A 581 10.67 -17.32 2.89
CA TRP A 581 10.28 -16.56 4.09
C TRP A 581 8.85 -16.01 3.99
N ASP A 582 8.22 -15.83 5.15
CA ASP A 582 6.86 -15.29 5.29
C ASP A 582 6.87 -13.86 5.85
N LEU A 583 7.82 -13.54 6.75
CA LEU A 583 8.10 -12.18 7.23
C LEU A 583 9.57 -11.80 7.05
N LEU A 584 9.84 -10.53 6.74
CA LEU A 584 11.17 -9.94 6.66
C LEU A 584 11.21 -8.64 7.47
N ILE A 585 12.04 -8.59 8.50
CA ILE A 585 12.13 -7.47 9.44
C ILE A 585 13.50 -6.81 9.27
N PRO A 586 13.59 -5.53 8.87
CA PRO A 586 14.86 -4.82 8.80
C PRO A 586 15.51 -4.68 10.18
N VAL A 587 16.84 -4.80 10.20
CA VAL A 587 17.67 -4.65 11.39
C VAL A 587 18.77 -3.65 11.09
N TYR A 588 19.00 -2.69 11.99
CA TYR A 588 20.14 -1.79 11.91
C TYR A 588 21.22 -2.21 12.90
N GLU A 589 22.42 -2.45 12.41
CA GLU A 589 23.53 -2.93 13.21
C GLU A 589 24.41 -1.77 13.73
N SER A 590 24.75 -1.82 15.01
CA SER A 590 25.69 -0.92 15.67
C SER A 590 27.02 -1.64 15.92
N SER A 591 28.09 -0.86 16.00
CA SER A 591 29.41 -1.38 16.43
C SER A 591 29.49 -1.61 17.94
N THR A 592 28.50 -1.13 18.70
CA THR A 592 28.43 -1.26 20.16
C THR A 592 27.05 -1.77 20.60
N SER A 593 26.96 -2.27 21.83
CA SER A 593 25.68 -2.64 22.45
C SER A 593 24.82 -1.44 22.87
N ALA A 594 25.33 -0.22 22.72
CA ALA A 594 24.53 0.99 22.87
C ALA A 594 23.68 1.22 21.62
N ALA A 595 22.49 1.79 21.83
CA ALA A 595 21.66 2.24 20.72
C ALA A 595 22.44 3.29 19.90
N PRO A 596 22.34 3.25 18.56
CA PRO A 596 22.96 4.27 17.72
C PRO A 596 22.44 5.65 18.14
N ASP A 597 23.33 6.64 18.13
CA ASP A 597 22.96 8.02 18.44
C ASP A 597 22.11 8.55 17.30
N ASP A 598 20.84 8.78 17.59
CA ASP A 598 19.84 9.16 16.62
C ASP A 598 20.03 10.58 16.08
N ARG A 599 20.77 11.44 16.79
CA ARG A 599 20.95 12.86 16.45
C ARG A 599 22.28 13.21 15.82
N SER A 600 23.32 12.41 16.07
CA SER A 600 24.68 12.72 15.61
C SER A 600 25.20 11.75 14.55
N GLU A 601 24.71 10.51 14.53
CA GLU A 601 25.15 9.50 13.59
C GLU A 601 24.32 9.58 12.29
N ALA A 602 25.01 9.71 11.16
CA ALA A 602 24.36 9.60 9.85
C ALA A 602 23.86 8.17 9.62
N PHE A 603 22.66 8.04 9.08
CA PHE A 603 22.08 6.77 8.72
C PHE A 603 22.88 6.12 7.60
N ASP A 604 23.41 4.93 7.87
CA ASP A 604 24.20 4.16 6.93
C ASP A 604 23.43 2.93 6.48
N LYS A 605 22.93 2.94 5.24
CA LYS A 605 22.20 1.81 4.67
C LYS A 605 23.04 0.54 4.58
N SER A 606 24.37 0.64 4.58
CA SER A 606 25.24 -0.54 4.61
C SER A 606 25.18 -1.28 5.95
N LYS A 607 24.72 -0.64 7.03
CA LYS A 607 24.51 -1.28 8.34
C LYS A 607 23.18 -2.04 8.46
N LEU A 608 22.37 -2.03 7.39
CA LEU A 608 21.11 -2.76 7.38
C LEU A 608 21.32 -4.24 7.06
N SER A 609 20.75 -5.07 7.92
CA SER A 609 20.53 -6.50 7.72
C SER A 609 19.04 -6.81 7.93
N TYR A 610 18.69 -8.09 8.09
CA TYR A 610 17.31 -8.51 8.29
C TYR A 610 17.19 -9.72 9.23
N ILE A 611 15.99 -9.87 9.78
CA ILE A 611 15.47 -11.12 10.34
C ILE A 611 14.44 -11.68 9.37
N ALA A 612 14.63 -12.91 8.90
CA ALA A 612 13.66 -13.61 8.06
C ALA A 612 12.92 -14.66 8.91
N VAL A 613 11.59 -14.65 8.89
CA VAL A 613 10.77 -15.62 9.60
C VAL A 613 10.03 -16.48 8.59
N GLN A 614 10.14 -17.79 8.71
CA GLN A 614 9.35 -18.75 7.95
C GLN A 614 8.47 -19.56 8.88
N VAL A 615 7.19 -19.60 8.58
CA VAL A 615 6.17 -20.32 9.34
C VAL A 615 5.78 -21.57 8.58
N LYS A 616 5.77 -22.69 9.28
CA LYS A 616 5.34 -23.98 8.78
C LYS A 616 4.49 -24.70 9.82
N ASN A 617 3.61 -25.54 9.31
CA ASN A 617 2.71 -26.37 10.09
C ASN A 617 2.97 -27.85 9.76
N CYS A 618 4.19 -28.31 10.07
CA CYS A 618 4.68 -29.59 9.57
C CYS A 618 4.09 -30.77 10.37
N ILE A 619 3.43 -31.70 9.67
CA ILE A 619 2.98 -32.98 10.27
C ILE A 619 4.16 -33.95 10.45
N LYS A 620 5.16 -33.86 9.55
CA LYS A 620 6.43 -34.60 9.60
C LYS A 620 7.57 -33.60 9.49
N PHE A 621 8.59 -33.75 10.33
CA PHE A 621 9.74 -32.86 10.41
C PHE A 621 10.52 -32.86 9.07
N PRO A 622 10.66 -31.72 8.37
CA PRO A 622 11.28 -31.71 7.05
C PRO A 622 12.80 -31.51 7.21
N THR A 623 13.55 -32.60 7.36
CA THR A 623 15.01 -32.55 7.52
C THR A 623 15.72 -31.92 6.31
N GLU A 624 15.18 -32.10 5.10
CA GLU A 624 15.75 -31.57 3.85
C GLU A 624 15.49 -30.06 3.67
N LYS A 625 14.27 -29.57 3.96
CA LYS A 625 13.93 -28.13 3.85
C LYS A 625 14.66 -27.27 4.87
N LEU A 626 15.06 -27.87 5.98
CA LEU A 626 15.88 -27.17 6.95
C LEU A 626 17.20 -26.74 6.35
N GLN A 627 17.75 -27.35 5.30
CA GLN A 627 19.04 -26.93 4.74
C GLN A 627 18.97 -25.76 3.75
N GLU A 628 17.76 -25.41 3.28
CA GLU A 628 17.58 -24.32 2.34
C GLU A 628 17.68 -22.94 3.04
N PRO A 629 18.19 -21.91 2.34
CA PRO A 629 18.16 -20.54 2.85
C PRO A 629 16.73 -20.06 3.03
N VAL A 630 16.43 -19.47 4.19
CA VAL A 630 15.11 -18.91 4.50
C VAL A 630 14.98 -17.51 3.88
N GLY A 631 15.95 -16.63 4.13
CA GLY A 631 15.94 -15.24 3.67
C GLY A 631 16.64 -14.99 2.32
N PRO A 632 16.40 -13.82 1.69
CA PRO A 632 17.01 -13.44 0.41
C PRO A 632 18.54 -13.26 0.50
N ARG A 633 19.24 -13.15 -0.62
CA ARG A 633 20.67 -12.77 -0.63
C ARG A 633 20.79 -11.24 -0.56
N LEU A 634 21.81 -10.70 0.12
CA LEU A 634 22.08 -9.26 0.17
C LEU A 634 23.24 -8.88 -0.76
N ALA A 635 23.10 -7.76 -1.46
CA ALA A 635 24.21 -7.13 -2.17
C ALA A 635 25.05 -6.39 -1.13
N SER A 636 26.01 -7.08 -0.52
CA SER A 636 26.93 -6.45 0.43
C SER A 636 28.36 -6.79 0.08
N SER A 637 29.21 -5.77 0.09
CA SER A 637 30.67 -5.88 0.05
C SER A 637 31.28 -6.26 1.39
N ASN A 638 30.51 -6.14 2.48
CA ASN A 638 30.91 -6.45 3.84
C ASN A 638 30.31 -7.80 4.31
N LEU A 639 31.02 -8.48 5.22
CA LEU A 639 30.52 -9.62 5.99
C LEU A 639 29.28 -9.19 6.80
N MET A 640 28.10 -9.39 6.24
CA MET A 640 26.82 -9.17 6.93
C MET A 640 26.36 -10.45 7.61
N GLN A 641 25.62 -10.30 8.71
CA GLN A 641 25.02 -11.43 9.40
C GLN A 641 23.51 -11.27 9.42
N CYS A 642 22.77 -12.34 9.16
CA CYS A 642 21.31 -12.32 9.26
C CYS A 642 20.81 -13.41 10.20
N LEU A 643 19.62 -13.19 10.76
CA LEU A 643 18.93 -14.16 11.59
C LEU A 643 17.75 -14.74 10.82
N GLU A 644 17.70 -16.07 10.74
CA GLU A 644 16.62 -16.82 10.13
C GLU A 644 15.88 -17.59 11.22
N ILE A 645 14.58 -17.36 11.35
CA ILE A 645 13.73 -18.01 12.33
C ILE A 645 12.77 -18.94 11.59
N PHE A 646 12.92 -20.24 11.80
CA PHE A 646 12.01 -21.25 11.30
C PHE A 646 11.05 -21.66 12.41
N VAL A 647 9.75 -21.41 12.22
CA VAL A 647 8.70 -21.71 13.18
C VAL A 647 7.90 -22.92 12.70
N ASP A 648 7.97 -24.03 13.43
CA ASP A 648 7.11 -25.21 13.24
C ASP A 648 6.05 -25.29 14.35
N LEU A 649 4.83 -24.85 14.04
CA LEU A 649 3.75 -24.74 15.02
C LEU A 649 3.20 -26.10 15.48
N LYS A 650 3.34 -27.17 14.68
CA LYS A 650 2.92 -28.54 15.03
C LYS A 650 4.06 -29.45 15.48
N GLY A 651 5.29 -28.95 15.45
CA GLY A 651 6.44 -29.64 16.02
C GLY A 651 6.21 -29.96 17.49
N LYS A 652 6.73 -31.11 17.95
CA LYS A 652 6.73 -31.41 19.38
C LYS A 652 7.57 -30.36 20.11
N ALA A 653 6.96 -29.66 21.05
CA ALA A 653 7.66 -28.73 21.91
C ALA A 653 8.86 -29.46 22.55
N ARG A 654 10.06 -28.91 22.35
CA ARG A 654 11.28 -29.48 22.93
C ARG A 654 11.40 -28.96 24.36
N HIS A 655 11.72 -29.85 25.29
CA HIS A 655 11.96 -29.48 26.68
C HIS A 655 13.18 -28.54 26.86
N THR A 656 14.02 -28.45 25.83
CA THR A 656 15.29 -27.70 25.81
C THR A 656 15.22 -26.36 25.06
N GLY A 657 14.02 -25.92 24.66
CA GLY A 657 13.84 -24.63 23.97
C GLY A 657 14.19 -24.65 22.47
N PRO A 658 14.38 -23.46 21.85
CA PRO A 658 14.75 -23.34 20.43
C PRO A 658 16.10 -24.00 20.12
N VAL A 659 16.35 -24.34 18.86
CA VAL A 659 17.64 -24.91 18.43
C VAL A 659 18.37 -23.94 17.52
N LEU A 660 19.61 -23.62 17.88
CA LEU A 660 20.47 -22.73 17.12
C LEU A 660 21.44 -23.51 16.23
N SER A 661 21.60 -23.05 14.99
CA SER A 661 22.62 -23.51 14.06
C SER A 661 23.16 -22.32 13.26
N GLN A 662 24.35 -22.46 12.68
CA GLN A 662 24.96 -21.41 11.86
C GLN A 662 25.35 -21.96 10.50
N ARG A 663 25.17 -21.16 9.44
CA ARG A 663 25.43 -21.57 8.05
C ARG A 663 26.08 -20.46 7.23
N GLN A 664 26.85 -20.87 6.24
CA GLN A 664 27.38 -20.01 5.18
C GLN A 664 26.70 -20.39 3.86
N HIS A 665 26.46 -19.42 2.98
CA HIS A 665 25.82 -19.68 1.69
C HIS A 665 26.68 -20.64 0.84
N PRO A 666 26.11 -21.68 0.19
CA PRO A 666 26.87 -22.44 -0.79
C PRO A 666 27.24 -21.52 -1.97
N ALA A 667 28.50 -21.55 -2.39
CA ALA A 667 28.94 -20.86 -3.61
C ALA A 667 28.12 -21.38 -4.81
N PRO A 668 27.72 -20.52 -5.76
CA PRO A 668 27.01 -20.97 -6.94
C PRO A 668 27.86 -21.99 -7.74
N GLY A 669 27.18 -22.96 -8.34
CA GLY A 669 27.80 -24.04 -9.11
C GLY A 669 28.81 -23.54 -10.16
N SER A 670 29.86 -24.33 -10.33
CA SER A 670 31.10 -24.04 -11.05
C SER A 670 30.95 -23.59 -12.51
N THR A 671 30.71 -22.29 -12.75
CA THR A 671 31.08 -21.65 -14.02
C THR A 671 32.22 -20.67 -13.80
N ALA A 672 33.17 -20.63 -14.73
CA ALA A 672 34.40 -19.83 -14.60
C ALA A 672 34.14 -18.32 -14.46
N GLU A 673 32.98 -17.85 -14.91
CA GLU A 673 32.52 -16.46 -14.77
C GLU A 673 32.04 -16.13 -13.34
N ALA A 674 31.60 -17.12 -12.55
CA ALA A 674 31.22 -16.91 -11.14
C ALA A 674 32.43 -16.73 -10.22
N LYS A 675 33.60 -17.28 -10.58
CA LYS A 675 34.82 -17.22 -9.76
C LYS A 675 35.41 -15.82 -9.62
N GLN A 676 35.06 -14.88 -10.50
CA GLN A 676 35.59 -13.51 -10.47
C GLN A 676 34.67 -12.54 -9.71
N ALA A 677 33.42 -12.94 -9.41
CA ALA A 677 32.49 -12.22 -8.53
C ALA A 677 32.54 -12.70 -7.06
N ASP A 678 33.20 -13.83 -6.79
CA ASP A 678 33.06 -14.61 -5.54
C ASP A 678 34.06 -14.27 -4.42
N THR A 679 34.82 -13.18 -4.52
CA THR A 679 35.68 -12.74 -3.40
C THR A 679 34.93 -11.91 -2.35
N VAL A 680 33.64 -11.57 -2.58
CA VAL A 680 33.01 -10.40 -1.92
C VAL A 680 31.76 -10.69 -1.08
N SER A 681 31.21 -11.91 -0.97
CA SER A 681 30.01 -12.12 -0.13
C SER A 681 29.97 -13.44 0.65
N GLN A 682 30.53 -13.42 1.87
CA GLN A 682 30.27 -14.45 2.88
C GLN A 682 29.20 -13.93 3.86
N LEU A 683 27.92 -14.05 3.51
CA LEU A 683 26.83 -13.75 4.46
C LEU A 683 26.75 -14.87 5.51
N LEU A 684 26.91 -14.53 6.79
CA LEU A 684 26.81 -15.48 7.90
C LEU A 684 25.36 -15.56 8.39
N ARG A 685 24.74 -16.74 8.32
CA ARG A 685 23.33 -16.92 8.70
C ARG A 685 23.22 -17.65 10.03
N HIS A 686 22.60 -17.02 11.01
CA HIS A 686 22.19 -17.66 12.25
C HIS A 686 20.78 -18.21 12.06
N HIS A 687 20.60 -19.51 12.22
CA HIS A 687 19.32 -20.17 12.02
C HIS A 687 18.77 -20.68 13.35
N LEU A 688 17.59 -20.19 13.72
CA LEU A 688 16.87 -20.53 14.92
C LEU A 688 15.62 -21.35 14.58
N LEU A 689 15.61 -22.60 15.01
CA LEU A 689 14.45 -23.48 14.89
C LEU A 689 13.60 -23.38 16.15
N VAL A 690 12.36 -22.94 15.98
CA VAL A 690 11.36 -22.78 17.04
C VAL A 690 10.24 -23.79 16.78
N THR A 691 9.99 -24.71 17.73
CA THR A 691 9.01 -25.79 17.55
C THR A 691 7.99 -25.80 18.68
N GLY A 692 6.71 -25.85 18.33
CA GLY A 692 5.60 -25.87 19.27
C GLY A 692 4.78 -24.58 19.27
N MET A 693 3.58 -24.65 19.87
CA MET A 693 2.64 -23.54 19.98
C MET A 693 2.10 -23.48 21.43
N ASP A 694 3.00 -23.29 22.38
CA ASP A 694 2.70 -23.23 23.81
C ASP A 694 3.49 -22.11 24.51
N ALA A 695 3.22 -21.94 25.81
CA ALA A 695 3.89 -20.94 26.64
C ALA A 695 5.39 -21.22 26.87
N ALA A 696 5.83 -22.48 26.70
CA ALA A 696 7.24 -22.83 26.80
C ALA A 696 8.02 -22.42 25.54
N THR A 697 7.33 -22.33 24.41
CA THR A 697 7.90 -21.87 23.13
C THR A 697 7.76 -20.35 22.97
N PHE A 698 6.56 -19.84 23.23
CA PHE A 698 6.18 -18.42 23.12
C PHE A 698 5.68 -17.92 24.48
N PRO A 699 6.55 -17.33 25.33
CA PRO A 699 6.21 -16.91 26.68
C PRO A 699 4.97 -16.00 26.78
N ILE A 700 4.76 -15.15 25.77
CA ILE A 700 3.60 -14.26 25.64
C ILE A 700 2.28 -15.04 25.75
N LEU A 701 2.19 -16.24 25.18
CA LEU A 701 0.97 -17.06 25.23
C LEU A 701 0.63 -17.51 26.66
N GLY A 702 1.64 -17.67 27.52
CA GLY A 702 1.48 -18.00 28.93
C GLY A 702 0.92 -16.84 29.76
N GLN A 703 1.15 -15.60 29.33
CA GLN A 703 0.71 -14.39 30.04
C GLN A 703 -0.74 -14.00 29.72
N LEU A 704 -1.32 -14.55 28.63
CA LEU A 704 -2.72 -14.32 28.29
C LEU A 704 -3.66 -14.96 29.32
N VAL A 705 -4.79 -14.32 29.59
CA VAL A 705 -5.89 -14.83 30.39
C VAL A 705 -7.11 -15.21 29.54
N SER A 706 -7.99 -16.06 30.07
CA SER A 706 -9.23 -16.45 29.40
C SER A 706 -10.17 -15.23 29.28
N PRO A 707 -10.84 -15.01 28.13
CA PRO A 707 -10.97 -15.93 26.98
C PRO A 707 -9.90 -15.77 25.89
N ALA A 708 -9.05 -14.74 25.92
CA ALA A 708 -8.05 -14.51 24.88
C ALA A 708 -7.07 -15.68 24.75
N LYS A 709 -6.61 -16.24 25.89
CA LYS A 709 -5.74 -17.42 25.93
C LYS A 709 -6.31 -18.62 25.18
N ASP A 710 -7.61 -18.88 25.33
CA ASP A 710 -8.25 -20.04 24.73
C ASP A 710 -8.50 -19.83 23.23
N GLN A 711 -8.71 -18.59 22.82
CA GLN A 711 -9.08 -18.23 21.45
C GLN A 711 -7.89 -17.94 20.53
N VAL A 712 -6.74 -17.53 21.07
CA VAL A 712 -5.57 -17.12 20.27
C VAL A 712 -5.10 -18.23 19.30
N CYS A 713 -5.32 -19.50 19.64
CA CYS A 713 -4.99 -20.66 18.80
C CYS A 713 -5.69 -20.62 17.42
N LEU A 714 -6.84 -19.96 17.30
CA LEU A 714 -7.57 -19.80 16.03
C LEU A 714 -6.80 -18.98 15.00
N LEU A 715 -5.86 -18.13 15.45
CA LEU A 715 -5.05 -17.28 14.60
C LEU A 715 -3.84 -18.00 13.98
N PHE A 716 -3.54 -19.21 14.46
CA PHE A 716 -2.44 -20.06 13.98
C PHE A 716 -2.91 -21.12 12.96
N GLY A 717 -4.09 -20.94 12.36
CA GLY A 717 -4.64 -21.91 11.39
C GLY A 717 -5.09 -23.23 12.02
N ASN A 718 -5.23 -23.29 13.36
CA ASN A 718 -5.67 -24.49 14.09
C ASN A 718 -7.22 -24.67 14.06
N THR A 719 -7.85 -24.30 12.95
CA THR A 719 -9.28 -24.54 12.76
C THR A 719 -9.49 -25.97 12.28
N ASN A 720 -9.76 -26.88 13.21
CA ASN A 720 -10.41 -28.17 12.93
C ASN A 720 -11.89 -27.96 12.53
N SER A 721 -12.18 -27.04 11.59
CA SER A 721 -13.52 -26.92 11.05
C SER A 721 -13.69 -28.03 10.01
N ARG A 722 -14.63 -28.95 10.27
CA ARG A 722 -15.11 -29.95 9.31
C ARG A 722 -15.42 -29.32 7.94
N ASP A 723 -15.90 -28.08 7.93
CA ASP A 723 -16.27 -27.34 6.71
C ASP A 723 -15.06 -27.01 5.82
N THR A 724 -13.86 -26.84 6.38
CA THR A 724 -12.65 -26.53 5.58
C THR A 724 -12.16 -27.77 4.83
N ILE A 725 -12.21 -28.94 5.49
CA ILE A 725 -11.85 -30.22 4.88
C ILE A 725 -12.85 -30.60 3.79
N ASP A 726 -14.14 -30.41 4.03
CA ASP A 726 -15.17 -30.74 3.04
C ASP A 726 -15.17 -29.72 1.88
N PHE A 727 -14.89 -28.44 2.14
CA PHE A 727 -14.66 -27.43 1.10
C PHE A 727 -13.43 -27.73 0.25
N ASP A 728 -12.28 -28.04 0.87
CA ASP A 728 -11.06 -28.39 0.14
C ASP A 728 -11.22 -29.70 -0.64
N ARG A 729 -11.94 -30.67 -0.09
CA ARG A 729 -12.28 -31.92 -0.78
C ARG A 729 -13.22 -31.66 -1.97
N ALA A 730 -14.22 -30.78 -1.81
CA ALA A 730 -15.13 -30.37 -2.88
C ALA A 730 -14.42 -29.54 -3.97
N ARG A 731 -13.54 -28.61 -3.59
CA ARG A 731 -12.72 -27.83 -4.53
C ARG A 731 -11.73 -28.71 -5.29
N ALA A 732 -11.06 -29.63 -4.61
CA ALA A 732 -10.17 -30.60 -5.25
C ALA A 732 -10.93 -31.59 -6.14
N ALA A 733 -12.18 -31.93 -5.82
CA ALA A 733 -13.04 -32.74 -6.70
C ALA A 733 -13.48 -31.94 -7.93
N TYR A 734 -13.85 -30.68 -7.75
CA TYR A 734 -14.24 -29.76 -8.83
C TYR A 734 -13.10 -29.51 -9.83
N VAL A 735 -11.89 -29.22 -9.33
CA VAL A 735 -10.69 -29.04 -10.18
C VAL A 735 -10.33 -30.33 -10.92
N ARG A 736 -10.48 -31.50 -10.28
CA ARG A 736 -10.25 -32.80 -10.92
C ARG A 736 -11.32 -33.16 -11.97
N GLN A 737 -12.54 -32.65 -11.82
CA GLN A 737 -13.60 -32.79 -12.82
C GLN A 737 -13.43 -31.81 -13.99
N GLN A 738 -12.63 -30.76 -13.84
CA GLN A 738 -12.53 -29.69 -14.82
C GLN A 738 -11.42 -29.82 -15.86
N ASP A 739 -10.65 -30.93 -15.95
CA ASP A 739 -9.90 -31.12 -17.19
C ASP A 739 -9.50 -32.53 -17.61
N LEU A 740 -10.12 -32.96 -18.71
CA LEU A 740 -9.46 -33.66 -19.82
C LEU A 740 -9.99 -33.16 -21.19
N ALA A 741 -10.72 -32.02 -21.22
CA ALA A 741 -11.43 -31.55 -22.41
C ALA A 741 -11.32 -30.05 -22.69
N HIS A 742 -10.61 -29.26 -21.87
CA HIS A 742 -10.42 -27.82 -22.04
C HIS A 742 -8.95 -27.37 -22.13
N GLN A 743 -7.98 -28.29 -22.15
CA GLN A 743 -6.58 -27.97 -22.45
C GLN A 743 -6.24 -27.80 -23.94
N VAL A 744 -7.22 -27.80 -24.86
CA VAL A 744 -6.99 -27.39 -26.25
C VAL A 744 -8.15 -26.52 -26.73
N ALA A 745 -8.14 -25.24 -26.37
CA ALA A 745 -8.83 -24.14 -27.06
C ALA A 745 -8.19 -22.79 -26.71
#